data_AF-A0A1S3DVM5-F1
#
_entry.id   AF-A0A1S3DVM5-F1
#
_cell.length_a   1.000
_cell.length_b   1.000
_cell.length_c   1.000
_cell.angle_alpha   90.00
_cell.angle_beta   90.00
_cell.angle_gamma   90.00
#
_symmetry.space_group_name_H-M   'P 1'
#
loop_
_entity.id
_entity.type
_entity.pdbx_description
1 polymer ?
#
loop_
_entity_poly.entity_id
_entity_poly.type
_entity_poly.pdbx_seq_one_letter_code
_entity_poly.pdbx_strand_id
1 'polypeptide(L)'
;MYNNDKLQKWKAALTEAANLVGWDSQKYRIESDFIKDIVKDVLRQLNLRYPYEIKGVVGIEKNYEQIESMLKIGSNDVRVLGIWGMGGIGKTTLAKALYSKLCSQFEGRCFVNVMDESKKYGLNVVHNNFYSTLLEEENLHHDAPYIEAPFSMRRIARKKVFIVLDGVETSEQIEDLILKIDELGVGSRVIITTRNKHIFSQFSKCEIYEVKELKKHDSLQLFNLTVFGDEHPKIGYEDLSESVVSYCKGNPLALKVLGANLRSRGKESWENELKKLQKIPNGRIYNVLKLSYDDLDCSQKAIFLDIACLLREEHKDFIIDLLEACDFFAISGIEVLLDKALIQLKLIWHVISDIDTIEMHDLLQEMGREIVNQESQDPGKRSRLWKAEEISDVLKKNKGTEAVEGITFHSTEVGDLYLNADSFRRMTNLRYLKIYNIYDGRICNVYFPDGLEWLSDKLRYLRWDGYCLESLPSTFCAEMLTELHMSHSKLKKLWDGVQNLLNLTIIWLESSKDLIEIPDLSKATNLERVYLSECESLCQLHPSIFSLPRLTHLGLGGCIKIESLKTNIHSKSLSKLLLDGCSSLMEFSVTSEEMTYLTLRGTAIHELPSSIWRNTKLTFLDLTECCKLNTVGLSNDPQLWSITVLNLCGCSQINALNLLFILDGIQSLKQLKLNECFNLEVLPDNIQNHSRLEWLDLDDCRILVSLSELPPSVLYLKAANCTYLDTDSTQQSLLENMLQTFSEYHSDEGVDAFSFLPGTRVPFKFDFQTLEASITIPPIPKSDLCGFIFCIILSEGFNVYHHALHCFIFEHGKEVDRCRISHSYLGTLISDHVWICWHDYNRQESGSSDCNLSFQFILEAHKEQSWWSTEGIKGCGVLPVYASLERELELDGSSISEEIVELISNAQAMKNDIDELQPRAIGSEVRSSNNENEDDHEQPYSHSEVEDLNEKSCGCSIGLFLRHLLKRVERIIQIRNDLRSLSPSSQVK
;
A
#
# COMPACT_ATOMS: atom_id res chain seq x y z
N MET A 1 69.69 5.86 -52.21
CA MET A 1 68.67 4.87 -51.79
C MET A 1 67.31 5.41 -52.22
N TYR A 2 66.67 4.83 -53.24
CA TYR A 2 65.34 5.26 -53.68
C TYR A 2 64.26 4.65 -52.79
N ASN A 3 63.16 5.40 -52.61
CA ASN A 3 62.21 5.22 -51.50
C ASN A 3 61.20 4.09 -51.76
N ASN A 4 61.69 2.85 -51.83
CA ASN A 4 60.91 1.65 -52.15
C ASN A 4 59.77 1.42 -51.13
N ASP A 5 59.97 1.81 -49.87
CA ASP A 5 58.97 1.75 -48.81
C ASP A 5 57.74 2.65 -49.08
N LYS A 6 57.94 3.87 -49.61
CA LYS A 6 56.82 4.71 -50.09
C LYS A 6 56.06 4.05 -51.25
N LEU A 7 56.76 3.42 -52.19
CA LEU A 7 56.13 2.75 -53.33
C LEU A 7 55.22 1.59 -52.88
N GLN A 8 55.68 0.78 -51.92
CA GLN A 8 54.87 -0.31 -51.38
C GLN A 8 53.67 0.21 -50.57
N LYS A 9 53.85 1.27 -49.78
CA LYS A 9 52.74 1.94 -49.07
C LYS A 9 51.67 2.49 -50.02
N TRP A 10 52.07 3.09 -51.14
CA TRP A 10 51.11 3.52 -52.18
C TRP A 10 50.40 2.35 -52.86
N LYS A 11 51.11 1.24 -53.17
CA LYS A 11 50.48 0.04 -53.74
C LYS A 11 49.46 -0.59 -52.79
N ALA A 12 49.79 -0.68 -51.49
CA ALA A 12 48.87 -1.16 -50.47
C ALA A 12 47.62 -0.27 -50.39
N ALA A 13 47.81 1.04 -50.19
CA ALA A 13 46.71 2.00 -50.06
C ALA A 13 45.82 2.09 -51.31
N LEU A 14 46.38 1.99 -52.52
CA LEU A 14 45.59 1.95 -53.77
C LEU A 14 44.80 0.65 -53.92
N THR A 15 45.38 -0.49 -53.53
CA THR A 15 44.66 -1.78 -53.52
C THR A 15 43.52 -1.77 -52.50
N GLU A 16 43.77 -1.22 -51.32
CA GLU A 16 42.77 -1.05 -50.27
C GLU A 16 41.64 -0.12 -50.72
N ALA A 17 41.97 1.06 -51.23
CA ALA A 17 40.99 2.03 -51.73
C ALA A 17 40.16 1.50 -52.91
N ALA A 18 40.74 0.72 -53.82
CA ALA A 18 40.03 0.11 -54.95
C ALA A 18 39.09 -1.04 -54.51
N ASN A 19 39.33 -1.65 -53.35
CA ASN A 19 38.48 -2.68 -52.75
C ASN A 19 37.36 -2.09 -51.86
N LEU A 20 37.34 -0.77 -51.62
CA LEU A 20 36.22 -0.12 -50.94
C LEU A 20 34.98 -0.12 -51.85
N VAL A 21 33.84 -0.54 -51.31
CA VAL A 21 32.55 -0.49 -52.01
C VAL A 21 32.11 0.98 -52.11
N GLY A 22 32.30 1.58 -53.27
CA GLY A 22 31.92 2.97 -53.58
C GLY A 22 30.92 3.08 -54.73
N TRP A 23 30.61 4.32 -55.12
CA TRP A 23 29.71 4.61 -56.23
C TRP A 23 30.43 4.69 -57.57
N ASP A 24 29.83 4.08 -58.59
CA ASP A 24 30.31 4.08 -59.97
C ASP A 24 29.48 5.04 -60.81
N SER A 25 30.09 6.14 -61.26
CA SER A 25 29.43 7.17 -62.07
C SER A 25 28.90 6.64 -63.40
N GLN A 26 29.46 5.56 -63.96
CA GLN A 26 29.02 4.98 -65.23
C GLN A 26 27.65 4.31 -65.13
N LYS A 27 27.14 4.06 -63.92
CA LYS A 27 25.79 3.52 -63.68
C LYS A 27 24.69 4.58 -63.64
N TYR A 28 25.05 5.87 -63.63
CA TYR A 28 24.10 6.98 -63.57
C TYR A 28 23.98 7.67 -64.93
N ARG A 29 22.76 8.07 -65.31
CA ARG A 29 22.51 8.82 -66.55
C ARG A 29 22.72 10.32 -66.42
N ILE A 30 22.63 10.86 -65.20
CA ILE A 30 22.72 12.29 -64.92
C ILE A 30 23.61 12.47 -63.68
N GLU A 31 24.59 13.37 -63.79
CA GLU A 31 25.57 13.64 -62.72
C GLU A 31 24.93 14.28 -61.48
N SER A 32 23.81 15.00 -61.63
CA SER A 32 23.04 15.55 -60.51
C SER A 32 22.52 14.46 -59.57
N ASP A 33 22.07 13.34 -60.12
CA ASP A 33 21.43 12.26 -59.35
C ASP A 33 22.52 11.46 -58.62
N PHE A 34 23.63 11.19 -59.30
CA PHE A 34 24.86 10.65 -58.70
C PHE A 34 25.33 11.49 -57.50
N ILE A 35 25.43 12.81 -57.66
CA ILE A 35 25.80 13.73 -56.56
C ILE A 35 24.74 13.72 -55.45
N LYS A 36 23.44 13.71 -55.79
CA LYS A 36 22.34 13.71 -54.81
C LYS A 36 22.37 12.47 -53.93
N ASP A 37 22.63 11.29 -54.49
CA ASP A 37 22.69 10.03 -53.75
C ASP A 37 23.95 9.94 -52.87
N ILE A 38 25.10 10.42 -53.35
CA ILE A 38 26.32 10.57 -52.53
C ILE A 38 26.06 11.49 -51.34
N VAL A 39 25.44 12.66 -51.57
CA VAL A 39 25.12 13.61 -50.50
C VAL A 39 24.10 13.02 -49.52
N LYS A 40 23.08 12.30 -50.00
CA LYS A 40 22.08 11.62 -49.14
C LYS A 40 22.75 10.58 -48.23
N ASP A 41 23.66 9.76 -48.75
CA ASP A 41 24.36 8.77 -47.93
C ASP A 41 25.39 9.38 -46.97
N VAL A 42 26.18 10.37 -47.41
CA VAL A 42 27.12 11.08 -46.52
C VAL A 42 26.37 11.77 -45.38
N LEU A 43 25.24 12.42 -45.64
CA LEU A 43 24.39 12.99 -44.58
C LEU A 43 23.80 11.90 -43.66
N ARG A 44 23.41 10.74 -44.20
CA ARG A 44 22.97 9.58 -43.40
C ARG A 44 24.06 9.10 -42.44
N GLN A 45 25.28 8.91 -42.93
CA GLN A 45 26.44 8.48 -42.13
C GLN A 45 26.85 9.54 -41.10
N LEU A 46 26.78 10.83 -41.44
CA LEU A 46 27.09 11.92 -40.50
C LEU A 46 26.05 12.02 -39.38
N ASN A 47 24.75 11.89 -39.69
CA ASN A 47 23.69 11.87 -38.67
C ASN A 47 23.78 10.65 -37.73
N LEU A 48 24.28 9.51 -38.21
CA LEU A 48 24.59 8.34 -37.38
C LEU A 48 25.80 8.57 -36.46
N ARG A 49 26.78 9.37 -36.91
CA ARG A 49 28.04 9.62 -36.19
C ARG A 49 27.97 10.80 -35.22
N TYR A 50 27.03 11.71 -35.41
CA TYR A 50 26.82 12.92 -34.61
C TYR A 50 25.32 13.10 -34.32
N PRO A 51 24.73 12.29 -33.43
CA PRO A 51 23.32 12.42 -33.05
C PRO A 51 23.05 13.80 -32.41
N TYR A 52 21.83 14.32 -32.61
CA TYR A 52 21.45 15.65 -32.12
C TYR A 52 21.15 15.59 -30.61
N GLU A 53 22.09 16.07 -29.79
CA GLU A 53 21.88 16.28 -28.36
C GLU A 53 20.92 17.44 -28.10
N ILE A 54 19.79 17.16 -27.44
CA ILE A 54 18.84 18.18 -27.02
C ILE A 54 19.41 18.90 -25.80
N LYS A 55 20.00 20.09 -26.01
CA LYS A 55 20.54 20.92 -24.93
C LYS A 55 19.43 21.43 -24.00
N GLY A 56 19.70 21.46 -22.69
CA GLY A 56 18.77 21.99 -21.68
C GLY A 56 17.64 21.02 -21.30
N VAL A 57 17.90 19.72 -21.41
CA VAL A 57 17.15 18.64 -20.77
C VAL A 57 17.84 18.30 -19.46
N VAL A 58 17.07 18.02 -18.40
CA VAL A 58 17.56 17.72 -17.05
C VAL A 58 16.66 16.66 -16.43
N GLY A 59 17.26 15.63 -15.83
CA GLY A 59 16.54 14.62 -15.04
C GLY A 59 15.77 13.57 -15.85
N ILE A 60 15.86 13.62 -17.19
CA ILE A 60 15.21 12.65 -18.09
C ILE A 60 16.09 11.41 -18.30
N GLU A 61 17.40 11.55 -18.09
CA GLU A 61 18.43 10.55 -18.37
C GLU A 61 18.19 9.25 -17.58
N LYS A 62 17.77 9.39 -16.33
CA LYS A 62 17.46 8.31 -15.38
C LYS A 62 16.27 7.45 -15.83
N ASN A 63 15.42 7.97 -16.72
CA ASN A 63 14.20 7.30 -17.18
C ASN A 63 14.43 6.48 -18.47
N TYR A 64 15.56 6.67 -19.17
CA TYR A 64 15.80 5.98 -20.43
C TYR A 64 15.88 4.47 -20.29
N GLU A 65 16.56 3.94 -19.27
CA GLU A 65 16.74 2.49 -19.11
C GLU A 65 15.39 1.77 -18.91
N GLN A 66 14.52 2.35 -18.08
CA GLN A 66 13.15 1.86 -17.88
C GLN A 66 12.35 1.90 -19.18
N ILE A 67 12.39 3.02 -19.91
CA ILE A 67 11.61 3.19 -21.15
C ILE A 67 12.16 2.34 -22.31
N GLU A 68 13.48 2.17 -22.42
CA GLU A 68 14.10 1.29 -23.42
C GLU A 68 13.80 -0.19 -23.13
N SER A 69 13.70 -0.56 -21.85
CA SER A 69 13.19 -1.87 -21.41
C SER A 69 11.72 -2.07 -21.79
N MET A 70 10.84 -1.10 -21.52
CA MET A 70 9.42 -1.16 -21.91
C MET A 70 9.24 -1.24 -23.44
N LEU A 71 10.03 -0.45 -24.19
CA LEU A 71 10.05 -0.53 -25.65
C LEU A 71 10.66 -1.83 -26.17
N LYS A 72 11.41 -2.61 -25.37
CA LYS A 72 12.16 -3.82 -25.80
C LYS A 72 12.86 -3.62 -27.14
N ILE A 73 13.75 -2.64 -27.21
CA ILE A 73 14.48 -2.33 -28.45
C ILE A 73 15.28 -3.56 -28.90
N GLY A 74 14.94 -4.10 -30.06
CA GLY A 74 15.54 -5.32 -30.62
C GLY A 74 14.59 -6.53 -30.75
N SER A 75 13.42 -6.52 -30.10
CA SER A 75 12.40 -7.57 -30.31
C SER A 75 11.60 -7.37 -31.61
N ASN A 76 11.14 -8.48 -32.20
CA ASN A 76 10.42 -8.51 -33.47
C ASN A 76 8.93 -8.17 -33.38
N ASP A 77 8.36 -8.04 -32.18
CA ASP A 77 6.97 -7.60 -31.99
C ASP A 77 6.77 -6.12 -32.39
N VAL A 78 5.52 -5.71 -32.56
CA VAL A 78 5.12 -4.29 -32.60
C VAL A 78 4.69 -3.90 -31.19
N ARG A 79 5.13 -2.73 -30.70
CA ARG A 79 4.85 -2.24 -29.34
C ARG A 79 4.38 -0.79 -29.33
N VAL A 80 3.40 -0.50 -28.48
CA VAL A 80 2.95 0.85 -28.14
C VAL A 80 3.43 1.21 -26.73
N LEU A 81 4.06 2.37 -26.61
CA LEU A 81 4.37 3.01 -25.33
C LEU A 81 3.49 4.24 -25.15
N GLY A 82 2.62 4.21 -24.15
CA GLY A 82 1.85 5.38 -23.73
C GLY A 82 2.63 6.22 -22.74
N ILE A 83 2.94 7.48 -23.07
CA ILE A 83 3.56 8.44 -22.15
C ILE A 83 2.48 9.37 -21.61
N TRP A 84 2.15 9.21 -20.33
CA TRP A 84 1.00 9.83 -19.67
C TRP A 84 1.42 10.74 -18.48
N GLY A 85 0.49 11.59 -18.01
CA GLY A 85 0.68 12.48 -16.85
C GLY A 85 0.15 13.90 -17.06
N MET A 86 0.34 14.77 -16.07
CA MET A 86 -0.22 16.14 -15.99
C MET A 86 0.22 17.08 -17.14
N GLY A 87 -0.51 18.17 -17.35
CA GLY A 87 -0.11 19.29 -18.21
C GLY A 87 1.25 19.89 -17.80
N GLY A 88 2.12 20.16 -18.79
CA GLY A 88 3.44 20.77 -18.54
C GLY A 88 4.53 19.87 -17.94
N ILE A 89 4.20 18.63 -17.51
CA ILE A 89 5.11 17.72 -16.79
C ILE A 89 6.33 17.22 -17.59
N GLY A 90 6.38 17.46 -18.91
CA GLY A 90 7.56 17.17 -19.75
C GLY A 90 7.42 16.02 -20.76
N LYS A 91 6.25 15.38 -20.89
CA LYS A 91 5.97 14.27 -21.83
C LYS A 91 6.54 14.49 -23.25
N THR A 92 6.22 15.63 -23.86
CA THR A 92 6.73 16.03 -25.19
C THR A 92 8.25 16.14 -25.25
N THR A 93 8.89 16.60 -24.18
CA THR A 93 10.36 16.71 -24.08
C THR A 93 10.99 15.32 -24.05
N LEU A 94 10.45 14.42 -23.22
CA LEU A 94 10.85 13.03 -23.13
C LEU A 94 10.69 12.31 -24.48
N ALA A 95 9.53 12.44 -25.13
CA ALA A 95 9.26 11.84 -26.43
C ALA A 95 10.19 12.36 -27.54
N LYS A 96 10.50 13.67 -27.56
CA LYS A 96 11.49 14.25 -28.49
C LYS A 96 12.91 13.72 -28.25
N ALA A 97 13.29 13.52 -27.00
CA ALA A 97 14.61 13.01 -26.65
C ALA A 97 14.77 11.52 -27.01
N LEU A 98 13.74 10.71 -26.73
CA LEU A 98 13.63 9.32 -27.22
C LEU A 98 13.67 9.26 -28.75
N TYR A 99 12.95 10.16 -29.44
CA TYR A 99 12.98 10.24 -30.90
C TYR A 99 14.39 10.50 -31.43
N SER A 100 15.10 11.51 -30.89
CA SER A 100 16.48 11.81 -31.29
C SER A 100 17.43 10.63 -31.07
N LYS A 101 17.32 9.95 -29.92
CA LYS A 101 18.19 8.82 -29.53
C LYS A 101 17.95 7.56 -30.37
N LEU A 102 16.69 7.23 -30.68
CA LEU A 102 16.31 5.93 -31.24
C LEU A 102 15.98 5.94 -32.74
N CYS A 103 15.61 7.07 -33.36
CA CYS A 103 15.10 7.09 -34.75
C CYS A 103 16.10 6.64 -35.82
N SER A 104 17.39 6.57 -35.49
CA SER A 104 18.45 6.04 -36.37
C SER A 104 18.40 4.51 -36.55
N GLN A 105 17.69 3.79 -35.67
CA GLN A 105 17.61 2.32 -35.66
C GLN A 105 16.42 1.75 -36.47
N PHE A 106 15.74 2.59 -37.24
CA PHE A 106 14.47 2.31 -37.92
C PHE A 106 14.49 2.82 -39.37
N GLU A 107 13.74 2.18 -40.24
CA GLU A 107 13.72 2.41 -41.70
C GLU A 107 12.74 3.52 -42.12
N GLY A 108 11.66 3.68 -41.36
CA GLY A 108 10.72 4.80 -41.48
C GLY A 108 10.60 5.47 -40.12
N ARG A 109 10.54 6.79 -40.08
CA ARG A 109 10.49 7.56 -38.83
C ARG A 109 9.58 8.77 -38.97
N CYS A 110 8.72 8.99 -37.99
CA CYS A 110 7.83 10.14 -37.98
C CYS A 110 7.62 10.66 -36.55
N PHE A 111 7.60 11.98 -36.41
CA PHE A 111 7.16 12.69 -35.20
C PHE A 111 6.07 13.66 -35.63
N VAL A 112 4.87 13.52 -35.07
CA VAL A 112 3.70 14.36 -35.36
C VAL A 112 3.23 14.99 -34.06
N ASN A 113 3.06 16.30 -34.03
CA ASN A 113 2.32 16.97 -32.96
C ASN A 113 0.84 17.01 -33.35
N VAL A 114 0.11 15.97 -32.96
CA VAL A 114 -1.25 15.70 -33.43
C VAL A 114 -2.16 16.89 -33.12
N MET A 115 -1.99 17.54 -31.96
CA MET A 115 -2.85 18.64 -31.55
C MET A 115 -2.57 19.96 -32.25
N ASP A 116 -1.31 20.39 -32.31
CA ASP A 116 -0.99 21.66 -32.96
C ASP A 116 -1.16 21.57 -34.49
N GLU A 117 -0.88 20.41 -35.09
CA GLU A 117 -0.99 20.22 -36.54
C GLU A 117 -2.45 20.01 -36.98
N SER A 118 -3.26 19.23 -36.26
CA SER A 118 -4.69 19.07 -36.60
C SER A 118 -5.46 20.37 -36.45
N LYS A 119 -5.24 21.14 -35.37
CA LYS A 119 -5.86 22.47 -35.17
C LYS A 119 -5.42 23.50 -36.22
N LYS A 120 -4.25 23.32 -36.86
CA LYS A 120 -3.70 24.26 -37.85
C LYS A 120 -3.98 23.91 -39.31
N TYR A 121 -4.02 22.62 -39.66
CA TYR A 121 -4.12 22.15 -41.04
C TYR A 121 -5.29 21.17 -41.30
N GLY A 122 -5.94 20.66 -40.26
CA GLY A 122 -6.96 19.61 -40.34
C GLY A 122 -6.36 18.20 -40.42
N LEU A 123 -7.03 17.23 -39.79
CA LEU A 123 -6.55 15.84 -39.66
C LEU A 123 -6.16 15.19 -41.00
N ASN A 124 -6.93 15.42 -42.07
CA ASN A 124 -6.63 14.87 -43.41
C ASN A 124 -5.24 15.30 -43.95
N VAL A 125 -4.81 16.53 -43.68
CA VAL A 125 -3.49 17.02 -44.11
C VAL A 125 -2.39 16.41 -43.25
N VAL A 126 -2.64 16.24 -41.94
CA VAL A 126 -1.72 15.56 -41.01
C VAL A 126 -1.53 14.10 -41.41
N HIS A 127 -2.62 13.39 -41.73
CA HIS A 127 -2.59 12.02 -42.27
C HIS A 127 -1.71 11.93 -43.53
N ASN A 128 -1.96 12.77 -44.54
CA ASN A 128 -1.18 12.73 -45.78
C ASN A 128 0.31 13.02 -45.55
N ASN A 129 0.64 14.00 -44.69
CA ASN A 129 2.01 14.31 -44.29
C ASN A 129 2.68 13.17 -43.49
N PHE A 130 1.91 12.45 -42.66
CA PHE A 130 2.39 11.30 -41.88
C PHE A 130 2.81 10.14 -42.80
N TYR A 131 1.95 9.76 -43.75
CA TYR A 131 2.27 8.70 -44.71
C TYR A 131 3.42 9.08 -45.66
N SER A 132 3.45 10.32 -46.17
CA SER A 132 4.56 10.79 -47.04
C SER A 132 5.91 10.73 -46.31
N THR A 133 5.93 11.09 -45.02
CA THR A 133 7.14 11.08 -44.18
C THR A 133 7.62 9.65 -43.89
N LEU A 134 6.72 8.71 -43.59
CA LEU A 134 7.08 7.29 -43.35
C LEU A 134 7.53 6.55 -44.63
N LEU A 135 7.04 6.97 -45.79
CA LEU A 135 7.39 6.37 -47.08
C LEU A 135 8.63 7.00 -47.74
N GLU A 136 9.00 8.23 -47.38
CA GLU A 136 9.98 9.12 -48.06
C GLU A 136 9.54 9.58 -49.46
N GLU A 137 8.25 9.90 -49.66
CA GLU A 137 7.67 10.23 -50.97
C GLU A 137 6.99 11.61 -50.97
N GLU A 138 7.40 12.52 -51.86
CA GLU A 138 6.93 13.92 -51.88
C GLU A 138 5.49 14.12 -52.41
N ASN A 139 4.85 13.09 -53.00
CA ASN A 139 3.57 13.25 -53.73
C ASN A 139 2.62 12.03 -53.57
N LEU A 140 1.96 11.90 -52.42
CA LEU A 140 0.70 11.14 -52.32
C LEU A 140 -0.46 12.05 -52.77
N HIS A 141 -1.47 11.51 -53.46
CA HIS A 141 -2.49 12.34 -54.09
C HIS A 141 -3.36 13.09 -53.05
N HIS A 142 -3.37 14.42 -53.13
CA HIS A 142 -3.98 15.29 -52.11
C HIS A 142 -5.51 15.12 -51.96
N ASP A 143 -6.18 14.61 -53.01
CA ASP A 143 -7.64 14.64 -53.14
C ASP A 143 -8.37 13.35 -52.69
N ALA A 144 -7.66 12.29 -52.28
CA ALA A 144 -8.27 10.97 -52.01
C ALA A 144 -7.62 10.10 -50.90
N PRO A 145 -7.49 10.60 -49.64
CA PRO A 145 -6.77 9.90 -48.56
C PRO A 145 -7.27 8.46 -48.28
N TYR A 146 -8.58 8.21 -48.32
CA TYR A 146 -9.17 6.90 -48.04
C TYR A 146 -8.94 5.84 -49.14
N ILE A 147 -8.58 6.24 -50.37
CA ILE A 147 -8.45 5.31 -51.50
C ILE A 147 -7.03 4.72 -51.57
N GLU A 148 -6.00 5.50 -51.20
CA GLU A 148 -4.60 5.04 -51.22
C GLU A 148 -4.13 4.44 -49.88
N ALA A 149 -4.80 4.74 -48.76
CA ALA A 149 -4.42 4.25 -47.42
C ALA A 149 -4.17 2.72 -47.33
N PRO A 150 -4.98 1.83 -47.92
CA PRO A 150 -4.71 0.38 -47.87
C PRO A 150 -3.43 -0.04 -48.62
N PHE A 151 -3.05 0.69 -49.67
CA PHE A 151 -1.82 0.42 -50.42
C PHE A 151 -0.60 0.92 -49.65
N SER A 152 -0.68 2.14 -49.10
CA SER A 152 0.37 2.74 -48.28
C SER A 152 0.59 1.95 -46.97
N MET A 153 -0.48 1.50 -46.30
CA MET A 153 -0.37 0.61 -45.14
C MET A 153 0.33 -0.71 -45.46
N ARG A 154 0.04 -1.37 -46.59
CA ARG A 154 0.76 -2.59 -47.01
C ARG A 154 2.27 -2.38 -47.25
N ARG A 155 2.72 -1.14 -47.47
CA ARG A 155 4.14 -0.78 -47.60
C ARG A 155 4.76 -0.51 -46.23
N ILE A 156 4.06 0.19 -45.34
CA ILE A 156 4.49 0.42 -43.96
C ILE A 156 4.55 -0.90 -43.17
N ALA A 157 3.61 -1.82 -43.41
CA ALA A 157 3.59 -3.19 -42.88
C ALA A 157 4.83 -4.04 -43.23
N ARG A 158 5.70 -3.55 -44.13
CA ARG A 158 6.95 -4.21 -44.55
C ARG A 158 8.20 -3.44 -44.13
N LYS A 159 8.06 -2.27 -43.49
CA LYS A 159 9.16 -1.48 -42.96
C LYS A 159 9.20 -1.56 -41.44
N LYS A 160 10.40 -1.56 -40.85
CA LYS A 160 10.57 -1.38 -39.41
C LYS A 160 10.46 0.11 -39.08
N VAL A 161 9.31 0.58 -38.57
CA VAL A 161 9.05 2.02 -38.38
C VAL A 161 9.08 2.47 -36.91
N PHE A 162 9.42 3.75 -36.69
CA PHE A 162 9.33 4.42 -35.39
C PHE A 162 8.45 5.66 -35.48
N ILE A 163 7.36 5.65 -34.73
CA ILE A 163 6.33 6.69 -34.77
C ILE A 163 6.22 7.34 -33.41
N VAL A 164 6.14 8.67 -33.37
CA VAL A 164 5.80 9.44 -32.18
C VAL A 164 4.57 10.31 -32.48
N LEU A 165 3.47 10.05 -31.78
CA LEU A 165 2.24 10.85 -31.79
C LEU A 165 2.22 11.68 -30.51
N ASP A 166 2.56 12.96 -30.61
CA ASP A 166 2.67 13.88 -29.48
C ASP A 166 1.35 14.64 -29.28
N GLY A 167 0.82 14.60 -28.05
CA GLY A 167 -0.29 15.45 -27.58
C GLY A 167 -1.70 14.87 -27.70
N VAL A 168 -1.90 13.63 -28.14
CA VAL A 168 -3.20 13.02 -28.50
C VAL A 168 -4.28 13.24 -27.43
N GLU A 169 -5.46 13.71 -27.83
CA GLU A 169 -6.62 14.00 -26.97
C GLU A 169 -7.72 12.91 -27.03
N THR A 170 -7.90 12.21 -28.18
CA THR A 170 -8.92 11.15 -28.36
C THR A 170 -8.36 9.88 -29.03
N SER A 171 -9.07 8.75 -28.90
CA SER A 171 -8.79 7.50 -29.62
C SER A 171 -8.94 7.65 -31.13
N GLU A 172 -10.00 8.35 -31.57
CA GLU A 172 -10.32 8.62 -32.98
C GLU A 172 -9.14 9.25 -33.74
N GLN A 173 -8.41 10.19 -33.10
CA GLN A 173 -7.21 10.80 -33.68
C GLN A 173 -6.10 9.78 -34.00
N ILE A 174 -6.06 8.64 -33.30
CA ILE A 174 -5.09 7.57 -33.57
C ILE A 174 -5.60 6.68 -34.69
N GLU A 175 -6.89 6.31 -34.69
CA GLU A 175 -7.51 5.52 -35.76
C GLU A 175 -7.45 6.23 -37.12
N ASP A 176 -7.70 7.54 -37.13
CA ASP A 176 -7.59 8.41 -38.32
C ASP A 176 -6.17 8.48 -38.88
N LEU A 177 -5.13 8.35 -38.05
CA LEU A 177 -3.72 8.39 -38.47
C LEU A 177 -3.15 6.99 -38.77
N ILE A 178 -3.54 5.99 -37.98
CA ILE A 178 -3.06 4.61 -38.02
C ILE A 178 -4.24 3.67 -37.78
N LEU A 179 -4.97 3.35 -38.85
CA LEU A 179 -6.15 2.47 -38.84
C LEU A 179 -5.99 1.20 -38.00
N LYS A 180 -4.79 0.58 -38.03
CA LYS A 180 -4.41 -0.56 -37.19
C LYS A 180 -2.92 -0.54 -36.88
N ILE A 181 -2.58 -0.35 -35.61
CA ILE A 181 -1.18 -0.40 -35.15
C ILE A 181 -0.58 -1.82 -35.27
N ASP A 182 -1.39 -2.87 -35.07
CA ASP A 182 -0.93 -4.26 -35.18
C ASP A 182 -0.53 -4.68 -36.61
N GLU A 183 -0.90 -3.89 -37.64
CA GLU A 183 -0.51 -4.14 -39.04
C GLU A 183 0.80 -3.42 -39.44
N LEU A 184 1.51 -2.77 -38.49
CA LEU A 184 2.85 -2.22 -38.72
C LEU A 184 3.91 -3.34 -38.91
N GLY A 185 5.02 -3.01 -39.56
CA GLY A 185 6.07 -3.99 -39.84
C GLY A 185 6.78 -4.52 -38.58
N VAL A 186 7.30 -5.74 -38.70
CA VAL A 186 8.05 -6.47 -37.65
C VAL A 186 9.12 -5.57 -37.00
N GLY A 187 9.13 -5.50 -35.67
CA GLY A 187 10.05 -4.66 -34.90
C GLY A 187 9.74 -3.16 -34.88
N SER A 188 8.54 -2.73 -35.30
CA SER A 188 8.11 -1.32 -35.23
C SER A 188 7.77 -0.88 -33.80
N ARG A 189 7.92 0.42 -33.53
CA ARG A 189 7.63 1.03 -32.22
C ARG A 189 6.78 2.28 -32.39
N VAL A 190 5.78 2.45 -31.53
CA VAL A 190 4.91 3.63 -31.47
C VAL A 190 4.99 4.22 -30.07
N ILE A 191 5.27 5.52 -29.97
CA ILE A 191 5.16 6.29 -28.73
C ILE A 191 3.99 7.24 -28.89
N ILE A 192 3.10 7.28 -27.90
CA ILE A 192 1.94 8.18 -27.88
C ILE A 192 2.03 9.00 -26.60
N THR A 193 2.09 10.33 -26.71
CA THR A 193 2.00 11.21 -25.52
C THR A 193 0.58 11.71 -25.36
N THR A 194 0.03 11.64 -24.15
CA THR A 194 -1.32 12.13 -23.86
C THR A 194 -1.45 12.63 -22.42
N ARG A 195 -2.54 13.34 -22.15
CA ARG A 195 -3.00 13.67 -20.79
C ARG A 195 -4.05 12.69 -20.29
N ASN A 196 -4.68 11.91 -21.17
CA ASN A 196 -5.79 11.03 -20.87
C ASN A 196 -5.38 9.55 -21.02
N LYS A 197 -5.24 8.85 -19.89
CA LYS A 197 -4.84 7.44 -19.82
C LYS A 197 -5.85 6.51 -20.50
N HIS A 198 -7.14 6.87 -20.51
CA HIS A 198 -8.21 6.07 -21.11
C HIS A 198 -7.96 5.74 -22.59
N ILE A 199 -7.23 6.59 -23.32
CA ILE A 199 -6.89 6.39 -24.75
C ILE A 199 -6.13 5.07 -24.97
N PHE A 200 -5.46 4.53 -23.95
CA PHE A 200 -4.72 3.27 -24.07
C PHE A 200 -5.58 2.01 -23.91
N SER A 201 -6.82 2.12 -23.45
CA SER A 201 -7.74 0.98 -23.23
C SER A 201 -8.01 0.16 -24.50
N GLN A 202 -7.95 0.79 -25.68
CA GLN A 202 -8.14 0.13 -26.98
C GLN A 202 -6.95 -0.74 -27.43
N PHE A 203 -5.80 -0.68 -26.76
CA PHE A 203 -4.60 -1.38 -27.19
C PHE A 203 -4.31 -2.61 -26.32
N SER A 204 -4.39 -3.79 -26.94
CA SER A 204 -4.07 -5.07 -26.28
C SER A 204 -2.60 -5.21 -25.83
N LYS A 205 -1.69 -4.39 -26.38
CA LYS A 205 -0.24 -4.41 -26.14
C LYS A 205 0.35 -3.01 -25.99
N CYS A 206 -0.21 -2.23 -25.06
CA CYS A 206 0.36 -0.94 -24.66
C CYS A 206 0.94 -1.01 -23.24
N GLU A 207 2.21 -0.62 -23.09
CA GLU A 207 2.80 -0.35 -21.78
C GLU A 207 2.71 1.16 -21.50
N ILE A 208 2.27 1.55 -20.29
CA ILE A 208 2.02 2.96 -19.94
C ILE A 208 3.11 3.43 -18.97
N TYR A 209 3.82 4.48 -19.37
CA TYR A 209 4.80 5.20 -18.57
C TYR A 209 4.22 6.52 -18.07
N GLU A 210 4.05 6.65 -16.75
CA GLU A 210 3.66 7.90 -16.12
C GLU A 210 4.87 8.80 -15.88
N VAL A 211 4.83 10.03 -16.42
CA VAL A 211 5.87 11.03 -16.19
C VAL A 211 5.65 11.72 -14.85
N LYS A 212 6.46 11.35 -13.86
CA LYS A 212 6.47 11.95 -12.52
C LYS A 212 7.15 13.33 -12.48
N GLU A 213 6.92 14.06 -11.39
CA GLU A 213 7.54 15.36 -11.08
C GLU A 213 9.08 15.28 -11.01
N LEU A 214 9.76 16.38 -11.37
CA LEU A 214 11.21 16.48 -11.17
C LEU A 214 11.57 16.53 -9.68
N LYS A 215 12.57 15.74 -9.28
CA LYS A 215 13.15 15.80 -7.92
C LYS A 215 13.67 17.22 -7.61
N LYS A 216 13.72 17.60 -6.32
CA LYS A 216 14.14 18.97 -5.89
C LYS A 216 15.47 19.42 -6.52
N HIS A 217 16.47 18.53 -6.55
CA HIS A 217 17.76 18.77 -7.18
C HIS A 217 17.63 19.09 -8.69
N ASP A 218 17.00 18.20 -9.45
CA ASP A 218 16.85 18.31 -10.90
C ASP A 218 15.97 19.52 -11.28
N SER A 219 15.03 19.90 -10.40
CA SER A 219 14.23 21.13 -10.50
C SER A 219 15.04 22.41 -10.30
N LEU A 220 15.94 22.44 -9.30
CA LEU A 220 16.86 23.55 -9.05
C LEU A 220 17.80 23.75 -10.24
N GLN A 221 18.42 22.68 -10.72
CA GLN A 221 19.31 22.71 -11.89
C GLN A 221 18.58 23.27 -13.13
N LEU A 222 17.37 22.79 -13.42
CA LEU A 222 16.57 23.27 -14.56
C LEU A 222 16.20 24.75 -14.43
N PHE A 223 15.84 25.21 -13.23
CA PHE A 223 15.49 26.60 -12.96
C PHE A 223 16.72 27.52 -13.10
N ASN A 224 17.84 27.16 -12.47
CA ASN A 224 19.09 27.92 -12.54
C ASN A 224 19.59 28.05 -13.99
N LEU A 225 19.55 26.96 -14.77
CA LEU A 225 19.92 26.98 -16.18
C LEU A 225 19.03 27.93 -17.00
N THR A 226 17.75 28.05 -16.64
CA THR A 226 16.80 28.95 -17.31
C THR A 226 17.07 30.43 -16.97
N VAL A 227 17.39 30.72 -15.71
CA VAL A 227 17.59 32.08 -15.19
C VAL A 227 19.00 32.61 -15.43
N PHE A 228 20.00 31.87 -14.94
CA PHE A 228 21.40 32.29 -14.85
C PHE A 228 22.23 31.79 -16.03
N GLY A 229 21.83 30.69 -16.66
CA GLY A 229 22.63 29.98 -17.67
C GLY A 229 23.72 29.09 -17.06
N ASP A 230 23.61 28.77 -15.78
CA ASP A 230 24.49 27.93 -14.97
C ASP A 230 23.62 26.94 -14.18
N GLU A 231 24.17 25.82 -13.74
CA GLU A 231 23.47 24.80 -12.96
C GLU A 231 23.21 25.26 -11.51
N HIS A 232 24.05 26.19 -11.02
CA HIS A 232 24.02 26.68 -9.65
C HIS A 232 23.40 28.08 -9.56
N PRO A 233 22.75 28.43 -8.43
CA PRO A 233 22.25 29.79 -8.23
C PRO A 233 23.42 30.76 -8.04
N LYS A 234 23.20 32.04 -8.38
CA LYS A 234 24.17 33.09 -8.03
C LYS A 234 24.14 33.37 -6.54
N ILE A 235 25.30 33.70 -5.96
CA ILE A 235 25.46 33.99 -4.52
C ILE A 235 24.39 34.98 -4.04
N GLY A 236 23.60 34.56 -3.06
CA GLY A 236 22.49 35.29 -2.47
C GLY A 236 21.12 35.11 -3.17
N TYR A 237 20.99 34.23 -4.16
CA TYR A 237 19.71 33.85 -4.78
C TYR A 237 19.28 32.41 -4.43
N GLU A 238 19.97 31.74 -3.50
CA GLU A 238 19.74 30.36 -3.08
C GLU A 238 18.30 30.19 -2.57
N ASP A 239 17.95 30.88 -1.48
CA ASP A 239 16.62 30.81 -0.84
C ASP A 239 15.47 31.20 -1.79
N LEU A 240 15.73 32.17 -2.68
CA LEU A 240 14.76 32.61 -3.69
C LEU A 240 14.55 31.56 -4.77
N SER A 241 15.61 30.85 -5.17
CA SER A 241 15.55 29.76 -6.15
C SER A 241 14.86 28.54 -5.53
N GLU A 242 15.14 28.22 -4.28
CA GLU A 242 14.41 27.21 -3.50
C GLU A 242 12.93 27.56 -3.39
N SER A 243 12.59 28.82 -3.11
CA SER A 243 11.19 29.28 -3.01
C SER A 243 10.43 29.12 -4.33
N VAL A 244 11.04 29.45 -5.47
CA VAL A 244 10.42 29.24 -6.79
C VAL A 244 10.25 27.75 -7.11
N VAL A 245 11.26 26.92 -6.80
CA VAL A 245 11.18 25.47 -6.99
C VAL A 245 10.10 24.84 -6.10
N SER A 246 9.99 25.29 -4.85
CA SER A 246 8.96 24.86 -3.91
C SER A 246 7.54 25.19 -4.40
N TYR A 247 7.34 26.37 -4.98
CA TYR A 247 6.08 26.75 -5.64
C TYR A 247 5.78 25.87 -6.88
N CYS A 248 6.79 25.57 -7.69
CA CYS A 248 6.59 24.80 -8.93
C CYS A 248 6.35 23.30 -8.70
N LYS A 249 6.69 22.75 -7.52
CA LYS A 249 6.65 21.31 -7.18
C LYS A 249 7.05 20.40 -8.34
N GLY A 250 8.26 20.58 -8.85
CA GLY A 250 8.82 19.72 -9.89
C GLY A 250 8.20 19.82 -11.30
N ASN A 251 7.22 20.71 -11.54
CA ASN A 251 6.63 20.91 -12.86
C ASN A 251 7.59 21.67 -13.82
N PRO A 252 8.12 21.04 -14.89
CA PRO A 252 9.14 21.67 -15.75
C PRO A 252 8.65 22.90 -16.51
N LEU A 253 7.37 22.96 -16.87
CA LEU A 253 6.79 24.13 -17.54
C LEU A 253 6.75 25.32 -16.59
N ALA A 254 6.29 25.12 -15.34
CA ALA A 254 6.25 26.18 -14.33
C ALA A 254 7.64 26.75 -14.06
N LEU A 255 8.64 25.88 -13.85
CA LEU A 255 10.04 26.24 -13.66
C LEU A 255 10.57 27.09 -14.83
N LYS A 256 10.30 26.67 -16.09
CA LYS A 256 10.75 27.42 -17.28
C LYS A 256 10.02 28.75 -17.46
N VAL A 257 8.72 28.83 -17.20
CA VAL A 257 7.92 30.06 -17.33
C VAL A 257 8.34 31.08 -16.27
N LEU A 258 8.47 30.68 -15.00
CA LEU A 258 8.91 31.58 -13.94
C LEU A 258 10.37 31.98 -14.11
N GLY A 259 11.26 31.04 -14.45
CA GLY A 259 12.66 31.34 -14.73
C GLY A 259 12.84 32.36 -15.87
N ALA A 260 12.07 32.21 -16.96
CA ALA A 260 12.08 33.19 -18.05
C ALA A 260 11.55 34.57 -17.65
N ASN A 261 10.55 34.65 -16.76
CA ASN A 261 10.01 35.90 -16.26
C ASN A 261 10.97 36.63 -15.30
N LEU A 262 11.71 35.87 -14.47
CA LEU A 262 12.63 36.35 -13.44
C LEU A 262 14.06 36.62 -13.94
N ARG A 263 14.41 36.09 -15.12
CA ARG A 263 15.70 36.29 -15.77
C ARG A 263 16.09 37.77 -15.86
N SER A 264 17.34 38.06 -15.50
CA SER A 264 17.93 39.41 -15.47
C SER A 264 17.26 40.41 -14.51
N ARG A 265 16.41 39.96 -13.57
CA ARG A 265 15.84 40.82 -12.50
C ARG A 265 16.61 40.70 -11.18
N GLY A 266 16.54 41.75 -10.36
CA GLY A 266 17.09 41.76 -9.00
C GLY A 266 16.18 41.11 -7.94
N LYS A 267 16.74 40.75 -6.79
CA LYS A 267 16.08 40.03 -5.68
C LYS A 267 14.70 40.58 -5.28
N GLU A 268 14.59 41.89 -5.08
CA GLU A 268 13.31 42.53 -4.68
C GLU A 268 12.18 42.26 -5.70
N SER A 269 12.49 42.20 -7.00
CA SER A 269 11.49 41.84 -8.02
C SER A 269 11.12 40.35 -7.99
N TRP A 270 11.99 39.46 -7.51
CA TRP A 270 11.66 38.06 -7.31
C TRP A 270 10.73 37.88 -6.12
N GLU A 271 11.08 38.50 -4.98
CA GLU A 271 10.26 38.50 -3.78
C GLU A 271 8.85 39.05 -4.06
N ASN A 272 8.75 40.15 -4.81
CA ASN A 272 7.46 40.75 -5.16
C ASN A 272 6.66 39.91 -6.18
N GLU A 273 7.31 39.24 -7.14
CA GLU A 273 6.61 38.34 -8.06
C GLU A 273 6.15 37.05 -7.34
N LEU A 274 6.94 36.51 -6.42
CA LEU A 274 6.55 35.38 -5.56
C LEU A 274 5.35 35.72 -4.66
N LYS A 275 5.38 36.89 -3.98
CA LYS A 275 4.24 37.40 -3.19
C LYS A 275 2.98 37.62 -4.03
N LYS A 276 3.13 37.92 -5.32
CA LYS A 276 2.03 38.07 -6.27
C LYS A 276 1.47 36.70 -6.71
N LEU A 277 2.33 35.71 -6.98
CA LEU A 277 1.91 34.36 -7.37
C LEU A 277 1.08 33.67 -6.28
N GLN A 278 1.35 33.95 -5.01
CA GLN A 278 0.50 33.52 -3.88
C GLN A 278 -0.96 34.02 -3.94
N LYS A 279 -1.28 34.98 -4.83
CA LYS A 279 -2.61 35.59 -4.95
C LYS A 279 -3.20 35.53 -6.37
N ILE A 280 -2.36 35.57 -7.39
CA ILE A 280 -2.75 35.65 -8.80
C ILE A 280 -1.87 34.69 -9.62
N PRO A 281 -2.45 33.62 -10.19
CA PRO A 281 -1.69 32.63 -10.94
C PRO A 281 -0.98 33.20 -12.16
N ASN A 282 0.10 32.55 -12.59
CA ASN A 282 0.71 32.91 -13.87
C ASN A 282 -0.18 32.46 -15.03
N GLY A 283 -0.73 33.40 -15.81
CA GLY A 283 -1.64 33.12 -16.91
C GLY A 283 -1.11 32.11 -17.96
N ARG A 284 0.20 32.00 -18.18
CA ARG A 284 0.75 30.96 -19.08
C ARG A 284 0.69 29.56 -18.48
N ILE A 285 0.92 29.43 -17.17
CA ILE A 285 0.82 28.14 -16.46
C ILE A 285 -0.65 27.74 -16.39
N TYR A 286 -1.51 28.65 -15.91
CA TYR A 286 -2.97 28.49 -15.84
C TYR A 286 -3.56 27.99 -17.17
N ASN A 287 -3.28 28.67 -18.30
CA ASN A 287 -3.84 28.29 -19.60
C ASN A 287 -3.41 26.87 -20.06
N VAL A 288 -2.19 26.43 -19.78
CA VAL A 288 -1.72 25.10 -20.24
C VAL A 288 -2.30 23.98 -19.38
N LEU A 289 -2.49 24.22 -18.08
CA LEU A 289 -3.13 23.27 -17.18
C LEU A 289 -4.64 23.17 -17.48
N LYS A 290 -5.29 24.31 -17.72
CA LYS A 290 -6.74 24.42 -17.92
C LYS A 290 -7.28 23.62 -19.10
N LEU A 291 -6.48 23.37 -20.14
CA LEU A 291 -6.87 22.52 -21.28
C LEU A 291 -7.47 21.17 -20.83
N SER A 292 -6.88 20.49 -19.84
CA SER A 292 -7.41 19.22 -19.33
C SER A 292 -8.76 19.36 -18.61
N TYR A 293 -9.03 20.53 -18.03
CA TYR A 293 -10.29 20.88 -17.35
C TYR A 293 -11.37 21.30 -18.34
N ASP A 294 -11.02 22.05 -19.40
CA ASP A 294 -11.99 22.53 -20.38
C ASP A 294 -12.70 21.38 -21.11
N ASP A 295 -12.02 20.24 -21.30
CA ASP A 295 -12.56 18.99 -21.87
C ASP A 295 -13.58 18.25 -20.98
N LEU A 296 -13.66 18.56 -19.68
CA LEU A 296 -14.53 17.86 -18.73
C LEU A 296 -16.01 18.21 -18.96
N ASP A 297 -16.93 17.31 -18.65
CA ASP A 297 -18.35 17.64 -18.59
C ASP A 297 -18.70 18.53 -17.38
N CYS A 298 -19.95 18.97 -17.27
CA CYS A 298 -20.37 19.88 -16.19
C CYS A 298 -20.27 19.25 -14.78
N SER A 299 -20.48 17.94 -14.66
CA SER A 299 -20.44 17.22 -13.40
C SER A 299 -19.00 16.99 -12.96
N GLN A 300 -18.16 16.50 -13.88
CA GLN A 300 -16.72 16.36 -13.71
C GLN A 300 -16.03 17.69 -13.34
N LYS A 301 -16.48 18.81 -13.93
CA LYS A 301 -16.03 20.16 -13.56
C LYS A 301 -16.41 20.51 -12.12
N ALA A 302 -17.63 20.20 -11.68
CA ALA A 302 -18.07 20.46 -10.31
C ALA A 302 -17.26 19.63 -9.29
N ILE A 303 -17.02 18.34 -9.57
CA ILE A 303 -16.17 17.45 -8.77
C ILE A 303 -14.74 18.01 -8.66
N PHE A 304 -14.12 18.39 -9.79
CA PHE A 304 -12.77 18.97 -9.80
C PHE A 304 -12.68 20.23 -8.92
N LEU A 305 -13.66 21.13 -9.01
CA LEU A 305 -13.69 22.35 -8.21
C LEU A 305 -13.93 22.07 -6.73
N ASP A 306 -14.73 21.06 -6.37
CA ASP A 306 -14.92 20.63 -4.98
C ASP A 306 -13.64 20.08 -4.37
N ILE A 307 -12.88 19.25 -5.10
CA ILE A 307 -11.56 18.75 -4.63
C ILE A 307 -10.55 19.90 -4.52
N ALA A 308 -10.50 20.82 -5.50
CA ALA A 308 -9.60 21.96 -5.47
C ALA A 308 -9.88 22.95 -4.32
N CYS A 309 -11.15 23.14 -3.96
CA CYS A 309 -11.58 24.19 -3.03
C CYS A 309 -11.92 23.68 -1.63
N LEU A 310 -12.55 22.51 -1.51
CA LEU A 310 -13.21 22.03 -0.28
C LEU A 310 -12.61 20.73 0.27
N LEU A 311 -12.33 19.75 -0.61
CA LEU A 311 -12.05 18.34 -0.25
C LEU A 311 -10.57 17.95 -0.43
N ARG A 312 -9.64 18.86 -0.10
CA ARG A 312 -8.19 18.60 -0.20
C ARG A 312 -7.77 17.55 0.84
N GLU A 313 -7.03 16.53 0.39
CA GLU A 313 -6.42 15.47 1.23
C GLU A 313 -7.45 14.63 2.02
N GLU A 314 -8.72 14.64 1.61
CA GLU A 314 -9.76 13.77 2.16
C GLU A 314 -9.70 12.35 1.56
N HIS A 315 -10.34 11.40 2.23
CA HIS A 315 -10.45 10.01 1.78
C HIS A 315 -11.30 9.88 0.52
N LYS A 316 -10.88 9.00 -0.40
CA LYS A 316 -11.56 8.75 -1.68
C LYS A 316 -13.03 8.37 -1.52
N ASP A 317 -13.33 7.43 -0.61
CA ASP A 317 -14.68 6.92 -0.43
C ASP A 317 -15.62 8.00 0.13
N PHE A 318 -15.15 8.79 1.11
CA PHE A 318 -15.86 9.97 1.61
C PHE A 318 -16.16 11.00 0.50
N ILE A 319 -15.19 11.29 -0.37
CA ILE A 319 -15.40 12.19 -1.52
C ILE A 319 -16.46 11.61 -2.46
N ILE A 320 -16.44 10.30 -2.72
CA ILE A 320 -17.43 9.63 -3.56
C ILE A 320 -18.82 9.72 -2.94
N ASP A 321 -19.01 9.28 -1.69
CA ASP A 321 -20.30 9.24 -1.01
C ASP A 321 -20.94 10.65 -0.91
N LEU A 322 -20.14 11.66 -0.56
CA LEU A 322 -20.58 13.05 -0.49
C LEU A 322 -21.04 13.60 -1.84
N LEU A 323 -20.31 13.29 -2.92
CA LEU A 323 -20.59 13.86 -4.24
C LEU A 323 -21.63 13.03 -5.02
N GLU A 324 -21.77 11.73 -4.78
CA GLU A 324 -22.94 10.96 -5.24
C GLU A 324 -24.23 11.47 -4.58
N ALA A 325 -24.20 11.81 -3.28
CA ALA A 325 -25.34 12.45 -2.63
C ALA A 325 -25.67 13.84 -3.21
N CYS A 326 -24.71 14.51 -3.87
CA CYS A 326 -24.93 15.74 -4.65
C CYS A 326 -25.47 15.49 -6.07
N ASP A 327 -25.74 14.24 -6.47
CA ASP A 327 -26.07 13.81 -7.83
C ASP A 327 -24.96 14.13 -8.86
N PHE A 328 -23.68 14.11 -8.45
CA PHE A 328 -22.54 14.46 -9.32
C PHE A 328 -21.94 13.26 -10.10
N PHE A 329 -22.41 12.03 -9.91
CA PHE A 329 -21.84 10.82 -10.55
C PHE A 329 -20.34 10.66 -10.22
N ALA A 330 -20.02 10.82 -8.94
CA ALA A 330 -18.67 10.89 -8.41
C ALA A 330 -17.80 9.68 -8.75
N ILE A 331 -18.33 8.46 -8.76
CA ILE A 331 -17.57 7.24 -9.09
C ILE A 331 -16.90 7.41 -10.47
N SER A 332 -17.70 7.68 -11.50
CA SER A 332 -17.19 7.88 -12.87
C SER A 332 -16.40 9.18 -13.01
N GLY A 333 -16.81 10.25 -12.32
CA GLY A 333 -16.11 11.53 -12.35
C GLY A 333 -14.68 11.44 -11.79
N ILE A 334 -14.48 10.75 -10.66
CA ILE A 334 -13.16 10.54 -10.05
C ILE A 334 -12.27 9.69 -10.96
N GLU A 335 -12.79 8.65 -11.59
CA GLU A 335 -12.05 7.86 -12.59
C GLU A 335 -11.57 8.73 -13.77
N VAL A 336 -12.44 9.60 -14.31
CA VAL A 336 -12.06 10.51 -15.41
C VAL A 336 -11.02 11.54 -14.98
N LEU A 337 -11.09 12.06 -13.74
CA LEU A 337 -10.07 12.98 -13.21
C LEU A 337 -8.73 12.29 -12.96
N LEU A 338 -8.72 11.02 -12.51
CA LEU A 338 -7.54 10.19 -12.42
C LEU A 338 -6.94 9.96 -13.82
N ASP A 339 -7.72 9.49 -14.79
CA ASP A 339 -7.24 9.23 -16.14
C ASP A 339 -6.72 10.49 -16.85
N LYS A 340 -7.30 11.67 -16.60
CA LYS A 340 -6.82 12.97 -17.12
C LYS A 340 -5.60 13.54 -16.37
N ALA A 341 -5.05 12.82 -15.39
CA ALA A 341 -3.95 13.25 -14.51
C ALA A 341 -4.23 14.61 -13.83
N LEU A 342 -5.47 14.81 -13.39
CA LEU A 342 -5.93 15.99 -12.65
C LEU A 342 -5.89 15.78 -11.13
N ILE A 343 -5.93 14.53 -10.70
CA ILE A 343 -5.74 14.06 -9.32
C ILE A 343 -4.90 12.78 -9.35
N GLN A 344 -4.38 12.37 -8.19
CA GLN A 344 -3.69 11.10 -7.98
C GLN A 344 -4.16 10.45 -6.68
N LEU A 345 -4.02 9.12 -6.59
CA LEU A 345 -4.23 8.39 -5.34
C LEU A 345 -2.92 8.29 -4.57
N LYS A 346 -3.01 8.51 -3.26
CA LYS A 346 -1.92 8.32 -2.32
C LYS A 346 -2.34 7.30 -1.27
N LEU A 347 -1.66 6.16 -1.28
CA LEU A 347 -1.77 5.15 -0.23
C LEU A 347 -1.15 5.70 1.06
N ILE A 348 -1.94 5.75 2.12
CA ILE A 348 -1.44 5.98 3.48
C ILE A 348 -1.56 4.67 4.22
N TRP A 349 -0.42 4.12 4.66
CA TRP A 349 -0.36 2.96 5.54
C TRP A 349 -1.03 3.31 6.86
N HIS A 350 -2.25 2.83 7.08
CA HIS A 350 -2.93 2.87 8.36
C HIS A 350 -2.95 1.46 8.95
N VAL A 351 -2.76 1.34 10.27
CA VAL A 351 -2.49 0.07 11.00
C VAL A 351 -3.62 -0.99 10.87
N ILE A 352 -4.75 -0.64 10.24
CA ILE A 352 -5.98 -1.44 10.21
C ILE A 352 -6.52 -1.65 8.78
N SER A 353 -6.08 -0.86 7.78
CA SER A 353 -6.48 -0.98 6.38
C SER A 353 -5.68 -0.05 5.48
N ASP A 354 -5.44 -0.43 4.22
CA ASP A 354 -5.03 0.50 3.17
C ASP A 354 -6.15 1.51 2.90
N ILE A 355 -5.83 2.81 2.92
CA ILE A 355 -6.81 3.87 2.62
C ILE A 355 -6.30 4.77 1.49
N ASP A 356 -7.07 4.82 0.41
CA ASP A 356 -6.86 5.75 -0.70
C ASP A 356 -7.22 7.19 -0.27
N THR A 357 -6.24 8.10 -0.32
CA THR A 357 -6.48 9.55 -0.23
C THR A 357 -6.33 10.21 -1.60
N ILE A 358 -7.16 11.22 -1.88
CA ILE A 358 -7.10 11.96 -3.15
C ILE A 358 -6.16 13.16 -2.98
N GLU A 359 -5.11 13.21 -3.79
CA GLU A 359 -4.16 14.30 -3.85
C GLU A 359 -4.27 15.06 -5.19
N MET A 360 -4.14 16.39 -5.14
CA MET A 360 -4.14 17.27 -6.31
C MET A 360 -2.89 18.15 -6.25
N HIS A 361 -2.08 18.14 -7.31
CA HIS A 361 -0.88 18.98 -7.41
C HIS A 361 -1.25 20.46 -7.23
N ASP A 362 -0.49 21.18 -6.39
CA ASP A 362 -0.75 22.58 -6.02
C ASP A 362 -1.10 23.53 -7.20
N LEU A 363 -0.44 23.40 -8.35
CA LEU A 363 -0.71 24.25 -9.52
C LEU A 363 -2.08 23.96 -10.17
N LEU A 364 -2.59 22.72 -10.08
CA LEU A 364 -3.96 22.37 -10.49
C LEU A 364 -4.98 22.89 -9.48
N GLN A 365 -4.68 22.78 -8.19
CA GLN A 365 -5.53 23.35 -7.14
C GLN A 365 -5.62 24.88 -7.25
N GLU A 366 -4.48 25.55 -7.49
CA GLU A 366 -4.43 27.01 -7.70
C GLU A 366 -5.24 27.42 -8.95
N MET A 367 -5.15 26.65 -10.03
CA MET A 367 -5.98 26.83 -11.22
C MET A 367 -7.48 26.66 -10.93
N GLY A 368 -7.88 25.62 -10.20
CA GLY A 368 -9.28 25.39 -9.80
C GLY A 368 -9.85 26.51 -8.92
N ARG A 369 -9.05 26.95 -7.93
CA ARG A 369 -9.37 28.10 -7.07
C ARG A 369 -9.50 29.40 -7.87
N GLU A 370 -8.67 29.59 -8.90
CA GLU A 370 -8.75 30.75 -9.79
C GLU A 370 -9.96 30.72 -10.73
N ILE A 371 -10.42 29.54 -11.16
CA ILE A 371 -11.69 29.40 -11.88
C ILE A 371 -12.85 29.92 -11.01
N VAL A 372 -12.88 29.58 -9.72
CA VAL A 372 -13.92 30.09 -8.79
C VAL A 372 -13.73 31.59 -8.49
N ASN A 373 -12.49 32.09 -8.36
CA ASN A 373 -12.25 33.54 -8.24
C ASN A 373 -12.83 34.33 -9.42
N GLN A 374 -12.81 33.76 -10.63
CA GLN A 374 -13.27 34.40 -11.86
C GLN A 374 -14.81 34.48 -11.98
N GLU A 375 -15.56 33.72 -11.19
CA GLU A 375 -17.03 33.83 -11.12
C GLU A 375 -17.48 35.22 -10.64
N SER A 376 -16.79 35.77 -9.64
CA SER A 376 -17.14 37.07 -9.04
C SER A 376 -15.99 37.71 -8.26
N GLN A 377 -15.84 39.02 -8.40
CA GLN A 377 -14.95 39.82 -7.55
C GLN A 377 -15.43 39.92 -6.10
N ASP A 378 -16.75 39.82 -5.86
CA ASP A 378 -17.36 39.75 -4.52
C ASP A 378 -17.42 38.28 -4.06
N PRO A 379 -16.71 37.87 -2.98
CA PRO A 379 -16.68 36.48 -2.54
C PRO A 379 -18.08 35.93 -2.22
N GLY A 380 -19.00 36.75 -1.69
CA GLY A 380 -20.37 36.31 -1.35
C GLY A 380 -21.23 35.85 -2.53
N LYS A 381 -20.70 35.94 -3.77
CA LYS A 381 -21.33 35.51 -5.02
C LYS A 381 -20.53 34.43 -5.78
N ARG A 382 -19.55 33.80 -5.12
CA ARG A 382 -18.82 32.65 -5.65
C ARG A 382 -19.43 31.35 -5.13
N SER A 383 -19.23 30.27 -5.89
CA SER A 383 -19.74 28.93 -5.61
C SER A 383 -19.08 28.26 -4.41
N ARG A 384 -17.75 28.40 -4.28
CA ARG A 384 -16.95 27.84 -3.19
C ARG A 384 -16.17 28.93 -2.46
N LEU A 385 -16.06 28.79 -1.14
CA LEU A 385 -15.29 29.66 -0.27
C LEU A 385 -14.37 28.84 0.64
N TRP A 386 -13.07 29.16 0.64
CA TRP A 386 -12.04 28.43 1.38
C TRP A 386 -11.00 29.32 2.11
N LYS A 387 -11.16 30.65 2.08
CA LYS A 387 -10.25 31.60 2.73
C LYS A 387 -10.93 32.20 3.96
N ALA A 388 -10.38 31.97 5.14
CA ALA A 388 -11.03 32.37 6.40
C ALA A 388 -11.33 33.88 6.46
N GLU A 389 -10.38 34.75 6.07
CA GLU A 389 -10.59 36.21 6.03
C GLU A 389 -11.78 36.61 5.15
N GLU A 390 -11.89 36.07 3.93
CA GLU A 390 -12.99 36.38 3.01
C GLU A 390 -14.32 35.84 3.55
N ILE A 391 -14.33 34.66 4.17
CA ILE A 391 -15.53 34.04 4.77
C ILE A 391 -16.02 34.82 5.99
N SER A 392 -15.11 35.19 6.91
CA SER A 392 -15.37 36.05 8.07
C SER A 392 -16.05 37.36 7.64
N ASP A 393 -15.56 37.96 6.56
CA ASP A 393 -16.11 39.20 6.01
C ASP A 393 -17.46 39.00 5.31
N VAL A 394 -17.67 37.86 4.63
CA VAL A 394 -18.95 37.50 4.00
C VAL A 394 -20.04 37.23 5.03
N LEU A 395 -19.72 36.49 6.09
CA LEU A 395 -20.66 36.11 7.16
C LEU A 395 -21.02 37.32 8.04
N LYS A 396 -20.03 38.07 8.55
CA LYS A 396 -20.27 39.27 9.39
C LYS A 396 -21.11 40.35 8.71
N LYS A 397 -21.06 40.44 7.38
CA LYS A 397 -21.73 41.47 6.56
C LYS A 397 -22.96 40.92 5.81
N ASN A 398 -23.40 39.69 6.10
CA ASN A 398 -24.53 38.99 5.46
C ASN A 398 -24.49 39.05 3.91
N LYS A 399 -23.28 39.01 3.33
CA LYS A 399 -23.04 39.15 1.90
C LYS A 399 -23.33 37.89 1.09
N GLY A 400 -23.43 36.74 1.76
CA GLY A 400 -23.74 35.46 1.14
C GLY A 400 -24.98 35.53 0.25
N THR A 401 -24.96 34.74 -0.82
CA THR A 401 -26.06 34.65 -1.79
C THR A 401 -26.31 33.20 -2.15
N GLU A 402 -27.39 32.95 -2.89
CA GLU A 402 -27.75 31.63 -3.44
C GLU A 402 -26.66 31.03 -4.35
N ALA A 403 -25.67 31.80 -4.79
CA ALA A 403 -24.52 31.27 -5.50
C ALA A 403 -23.62 30.40 -4.61
N VAL A 404 -23.57 30.64 -3.29
CA VAL A 404 -22.66 29.92 -2.37
C VAL A 404 -23.18 28.51 -2.11
N GLU A 405 -22.43 27.52 -2.60
CA GLU A 405 -22.69 26.07 -2.42
C GLU A 405 -21.82 25.45 -1.32
N GLY A 406 -20.60 25.94 -1.13
CA GLY A 406 -19.61 25.31 -0.24
C GLY A 406 -18.76 26.30 0.53
N ILE A 407 -18.63 26.07 1.84
CA ILE A 407 -17.78 26.85 2.74
C ILE A 407 -16.88 25.90 3.54
N THR A 408 -15.57 26.14 3.50
CA THR A 408 -14.59 25.50 4.39
C THR A 408 -13.65 26.54 4.98
N PHE A 409 -13.36 26.50 6.28
CA PHE A 409 -12.23 27.24 6.86
C PHE A 409 -11.85 26.76 8.26
N HIS A 410 -10.58 26.98 8.60
CA HIS A 410 -10.10 26.83 9.97
C HIS A 410 -10.47 28.07 10.80
N SER A 411 -11.22 27.87 11.88
CA SER A 411 -11.84 28.97 12.64
C SER A 411 -10.84 29.86 13.38
N THR A 412 -9.63 29.38 13.75
CA THR A 412 -8.67 30.22 14.49
C THR A 412 -7.95 31.23 13.60
N GLU A 413 -7.95 31.04 12.27
CA GLU A 413 -7.32 31.98 11.31
C GLU A 413 -7.90 33.41 11.40
N VAL A 414 -9.12 33.56 11.93
CA VAL A 414 -9.84 34.85 12.02
C VAL A 414 -10.14 35.31 13.45
N GLY A 415 -9.70 34.55 14.45
CA GLY A 415 -10.03 34.80 15.86
C GLY A 415 -11.53 34.73 16.15
N ASP A 416 -11.97 35.42 17.19
CA ASP A 416 -13.36 35.36 17.66
C ASP A 416 -14.35 36.02 16.65
N LEU A 417 -15.26 35.20 16.12
CA LEU A 417 -16.20 35.54 15.05
C LEU A 417 -17.63 35.67 15.57
N TYR A 418 -18.04 36.90 15.89
CA TYR A 418 -19.43 37.21 16.23
C TYR A 418 -20.27 37.37 14.96
N LEU A 419 -21.33 36.58 14.83
CA LEU A 419 -22.24 36.52 13.68
C LEU A 419 -23.68 36.85 14.08
N ASN A 420 -24.46 37.33 13.11
CA ASN A 420 -25.88 37.59 13.26
C ASN A 420 -26.68 36.30 13.05
N ALA A 421 -27.88 36.23 13.61
CA ALA A 421 -28.74 35.05 13.48
C ALA A 421 -29.12 34.70 12.03
N ASP A 422 -29.12 35.69 11.13
CA ASP A 422 -29.45 35.57 9.71
C ASP A 422 -28.22 35.41 8.77
N SER A 423 -26.99 35.27 9.30
CA SER A 423 -25.77 35.28 8.46
C SER A 423 -25.71 34.19 7.37
N PHE A 424 -26.43 33.07 7.53
CA PHE A 424 -26.56 32.01 6.52
C PHE A 424 -27.86 32.08 5.69
N ARG A 425 -28.82 32.95 6.06
CA ARG A 425 -30.21 32.96 5.55
C ARG A 425 -30.37 33.15 4.05
N ARG A 426 -29.34 33.70 3.38
CA ARG A 426 -29.32 33.95 1.92
C ARG A 426 -28.56 32.90 1.12
N MET A 427 -27.91 31.94 1.76
CA MET A 427 -27.09 30.89 1.12
C MET A 427 -27.93 29.64 0.85
N THR A 428 -28.99 29.78 0.05
CA THR A 428 -30.04 28.75 -0.12
C THR A 428 -29.65 27.53 -0.96
N ASN A 429 -28.42 27.50 -1.47
CA ASN A 429 -27.84 26.35 -2.16
C ASN A 429 -26.64 25.74 -1.42
N LEU A 430 -26.39 26.15 -0.17
CA LEU A 430 -25.29 25.62 0.63
C LEU A 430 -25.49 24.11 0.85
N ARG A 431 -24.58 23.31 0.32
CA ARG A 431 -24.56 21.83 0.41
C ARG A 431 -23.38 21.29 1.22
N TYR A 432 -22.32 22.09 1.39
CA TYR A 432 -21.14 21.74 2.17
C TYR A 432 -20.76 22.86 3.14
N LEU A 433 -20.72 22.56 4.44
CA LEU A 433 -20.25 23.48 5.47
C LEU A 433 -19.24 22.77 6.37
N LYS A 434 -17.98 23.24 6.36
CA LYS A 434 -16.89 22.73 7.22
C LYS A 434 -16.23 23.89 7.98
N ILE A 435 -16.63 24.07 9.22
CA ILE A 435 -15.99 24.97 10.18
C ILE A 435 -15.25 24.09 11.17
N TYR A 436 -13.91 24.12 11.15
CA TYR A 436 -13.09 23.23 11.95
C TYR A 436 -12.10 23.98 12.85
N ASN A 437 -11.60 23.29 13.87
CA ASN A 437 -10.62 23.84 14.81
C ASN A 437 -9.57 22.78 15.19
N ILE A 438 -8.33 23.21 15.41
CA ILE A 438 -7.34 22.42 16.15
C ILE A 438 -7.60 22.74 17.62
N TYR A 439 -7.87 21.72 18.44
CA TYR A 439 -8.19 21.90 19.85
C TYR A 439 -7.01 22.55 20.61
N ASP A 440 -7.09 23.87 20.83
CA ASP A 440 -6.10 24.70 21.54
C ASP A 440 -6.52 25.02 22.99
N GLY A 441 -7.59 24.37 23.46
CA GLY A 441 -8.27 24.65 24.71
C GLY A 441 -9.43 25.66 24.60
N ARG A 442 -9.64 26.32 23.45
CA ARG A 442 -10.86 27.10 23.19
C ARG A 442 -11.97 26.19 22.67
N ILE A 443 -13.11 26.19 23.37
CA ILE A 443 -14.28 25.38 23.02
C ILE A 443 -15.00 25.95 21.78
N CYS A 444 -15.05 27.28 21.60
CA CYS A 444 -15.74 27.91 20.48
C CYS A 444 -14.95 29.13 19.98
N ASN A 445 -14.93 29.35 18.66
CA ASN A 445 -14.42 30.58 18.04
C ASN A 445 -15.49 31.33 17.20
N VAL A 446 -16.64 30.71 16.94
CA VAL A 446 -17.76 31.32 16.21
C VAL A 446 -18.96 31.45 17.14
N TYR A 447 -19.51 32.65 17.26
CA TYR A 447 -20.51 33.03 18.26
C TYR A 447 -21.76 33.63 17.63
N PHE A 448 -22.92 33.23 18.15
CA PHE A 448 -24.23 33.77 17.78
C PHE A 448 -24.93 34.36 19.01
N PRO A 449 -24.72 35.66 19.32
CA PRO A 449 -25.31 36.29 20.51
C PRO A 449 -26.85 36.23 20.54
N ASP A 450 -27.47 36.34 19.38
CA ASP A 450 -28.93 36.31 19.19
C ASP A 450 -29.45 34.92 18.75
N GLY A 451 -28.61 33.88 18.83
CA GLY A 451 -28.89 32.54 18.27
C GLY A 451 -28.68 32.45 16.75
N LEU A 452 -28.99 31.29 16.17
CA LEU A 452 -28.93 31.03 14.73
C LEU A 452 -30.37 30.81 14.22
N GLU A 453 -30.80 31.50 13.17
CA GLU A 453 -32.17 31.35 12.64
C GLU A 453 -32.32 30.13 11.72
N TRP A 454 -31.35 29.90 10.82
CA TRP A 454 -31.55 29.04 9.66
C TRP A 454 -30.24 28.49 9.07
N LEU A 455 -30.31 27.26 8.55
CA LEU A 455 -29.30 26.60 7.72
C LEU A 455 -29.99 25.95 6.52
N SER A 456 -29.23 25.74 5.44
CA SER A 456 -29.73 25.17 4.18
C SER A 456 -30.24 23.74 4.33
N ASP A 457 -31.44 23.50 3.79
CA ASP A 457 -32.08 22.18 3.66
C ASP A 457 -31.38 21.29 2.61
N LYS A 458 -30.50 21.87 1.79
CA LYS A 458 -29.65 21.15 0.82
C LYS A 458 -28.32 20.67 1.38
N LEU A 459 -28.02 20.92 2.66
CA LEU A 459 -26.79 20.43 3.29
C LEU A 459 -26.66 18.90 3.15
N ARG A 460 -25.53 18.46 2.58
CA ARG A 460 -25.06 17.07 2.58
C ARG A 460 -24.07 16.84 3.70
N TYR A 461 -23.11 17.76 3.83
CA TYR A 461 -22.07 17.71 4.85
C TYR A 461 -22.15 18.91 5.78
N LEU A 462 -22.26 18.64 7.08
CA LEU A 462 -22.17 19.65 8.13
C LEU A 462 -21.09 19.24 9.14
N ARG A 463 -19.93 19.88 9.05
CA ARG A 463 -18.92 19.87 10.11
C ARG A 463 -18.83 21.23 10.80
N TRP A 464 -18.99 21.25 12.11
CA TRP A 464 -18.88 22.43 12.96
C TRP A 464 -18.24 22.09 14.30
N ASP A 465 -16.90 22.05 14.31
CA ASP A 465 -16.14 21.81 15.53
C ASP A 465 -16.34 23.01 16.49
N GLY A 466 -16.62 22.74 17.75
CA GLY A 466 -16.78 23.78 18.76
C GLY A 466 -18.05 24.63 18.63
N TYR A 467 -19.18 24.00 18.24
CA TYR A 467 -20.45 24.71 18.07
C TYR A 467 -20.94 25.32 19.40
N CYS A 468 -21.35 26.59 19.35
CA CYS A 468 -21.51 27.41 20.55
C CYS A 468 -22.92 27.46 21.15
N LEU A 469 -23.93 26.91 20.46
CA LEU A 469 -25.33 26.92 20.89
C LEU A 469 -25.74 25.57 21.50
N GLU A 470 -26.78 25.60 22.34
CA GLU A 470 -27.26 24.42 23.07
C GLU A 470 -28.01 23.40 22.19
N SER A 471 -28.45 23.82 21.00
CA SER A 471 -29.04 22.99 19.94
C SER A 471 -28.85 23.61 18.54
N LEU A 472 -29.07 22.83 17.49
CA LEU A 472 -29.31 23.36 16.14
C LEU A 472 -30.63 24.14 16.07
N PRO A 473 -30.80 25.05 15.09
CA PRO A 473 -32.03 25.85 14.95
C PRO A 473 -33.27 24.98 14.74
N SER A 474 -34.43 25.41 15.25
CA SER A 474 -35.70 24.69 15.09
C SER A 474 -36.20 24.61 13.63
N THR A 475 -35.61 25.40 12.73
CA THR A 475 -35.84 25.35 11.28
C THR A 475 -34.93 24.36 10.55
N PHE A 476 -34.00 23.71 11.25
CA PHE A 476 -33.05 22.77 10.66
C PHE A 476 -33.76 21.57 10.03
N CYS A 477 -33.35 21.20 8.82
CA CYS A 477 -33.84 20.02 8.13
C CYS A 477 -32.66 19.11 7.78
N ALA A 478 -32.72 17.86 8.23
CA ALA A 478 -31.67 16.86 8.01
C ALA A 478 -31.93 15.95 6.79
N GLU A 479 -32.96 16.24 5.98
CA GLU A 479 -33.45 15.33 4.93
C GLU A 479 -32.39 14.95 3.89
N MET A 480 -31.55 15.90 3.49
CA MET A 480 -30.47 15.67 2.53
C MET A 480 -29.11 15.39 3.18
N LEU A 481 -29.01 15.42 4.51
CA LEU A 481 -27.74 15.33 5.23
C LEU A 481 -27.19 13.90 5.20
N THR A 482 -25.96 13.73 4.75
CA THR A 482 -25.23 12.45 4.77
C THR A 482 -24.33 12.32 5.99
N GLU A 483 -23.64 13.38 6.37
CA GLU A 483 -22.77 13.37 7.56
C GLU A 483 -22.90 14.62 8.42
N LEU A 484 -22.85 14.38 9.73
CA LEU A 484 -22.90 15.41 10.76
C LEU A 484 -21.73 15.26 11.72
N HIS A 485 -20.87 16.27 11.78
CA HIS A 485 -19.72 16.34 12.68
C HIS A 485 -19.81 17.61 13.53
N MET A 486 -19.98 17.49 14.84
CA MET A 486 -20.06 18.64 15.76
C MET A 486 -19.29 18.35 17.05
N SER A 487 -18.04 17.93 16.93
CA SER A 487 -17.18 17.62 18.08
C SER A 487 -16.88 18.84 18.96
N HIS A 488 -16.60 18.62 20.24
CA HIS A 488 -16.31 19.64 21.25
C HIS A 488 -17.40 20.72 21.42
N SER A 489 -18.66 20.39 21.15
CA SER A 489 -19.76 21.38 21.13
C SER A 489 -20.42 21.59 22.49
N LYS A 490 -21.07 22.76 22.64
CA LYS A 490 -21.96 23.11 23.78
C LYS A 490 -23.39 22.57 23.63
N LEU A 491 -23.59 21.64 22.70
CA LEU A 491 -24.88 21.01 22.47
C LEU A 491 -25.33 20.27 23.73
N LYS A 492 -26.51 20.60 24.25
CA LYS A 492 -27.22 19.77 25.25
C LYS A 492 -28.13 18.76 24.57
N LYS A 493 -28.60 19.10 23.38
CA LYS A 493 -29.45 18.30 22.50
C LYS A 493 -29.12 18.67 21.05
N LEU A 494 -29.21 17.70 20.13
CA LEU A 494 -28.87 17.94 18.73
C LEU A 494 -29.88 18.87 18.02
N TRP A 495 -31.16 18.47 17.97
CA TRP A 495 -32.29 19.22 17.40
C TRP A 495 -33.61 18.80 18.04
N ASP A 496 -34.66 19.60 17.85
CA ASP A 496 -36.03 19.26 18.25
C ASP A 496 -36.85 18.63 17.12
N GLY A 497 -37.88 17.87 17.52
CA GLY A 497 -38.82 17.22 16.60
C GLY A 497 -38.29 15.94 15.95
N VAL A 498 -39.08 15.38 15.03
CA VAL A 498 -38.75 14.16 14.28
C VAL A 498 -38.30 14.55 12.87
N GLN A 499 -37.02 14.33 12.58
CA GLN A 499 -36.42 14.63 11.27
C GLN A 499 -36.66 13.51 10.25
N ASN A 500 -36.51 13.82 8.95
CA ASN A 500 -36.24 12.80 7.95
C ASN A 500 -34.71 12.58 7.91
N LEU A 501 -34.25 11.34 8.03
CA LEU A 501 -32.82 11.00 8.21
C LEU A 501 -32.36 9.90 7.24
N LEU A 502 -33.11 9.67 6.15
CA LEU A 502 -32.85 8.56 5.21
C LEU A 502 -31.45 8.59 4.59
N ASN A 503 -30.85 9.76 4.40
CA ASN A 503 -29.53 9.90 3.78
C ASN A 503 -28.37 9.86 4.79
N LEU A 504 -28.64 9.95 6.08
CA LEU A 504 -27.61 10.13 7.12
C LEU A 504 -26.87 8.81 7.39
N THR A 505 -25.56 8.79 7.16
CA THR A 505 -24.66 7.64 7.33
C THR A 505 -23.76 7.77 8.56
N ILE A 506 -23.35 8.99 8.94
CA ILE A 506 -22.44 9.25 10.07
C ILE A 506 -22.96 10.37 10.98
N ILE A 507 -22.92 10.13 12.29
CA ILE A 507 -23.03 11.16 13.35
C ILE A 507 -21.75 11.14 14.19
N TRP A 508 -21.09 12.29 14.34
CA TRP A 508 -19.89 12.49 15.15
C TRP A 508 -20.08 13.68 16.09
N LEU A 509 -20.19 13.43 17.39
CA LEU A 509 -20.42 14.46 18.42
C LEU A 509 -19.40 14.38 19.57
N GLU A 510 -18.25 13.75 19.34
CA GLU A 510 -17.26 13.46 20.39
C GLU A 510 -16.82 14.71 21.19
N SER A 511 -16.53 14.50 22.47
CA SER A 511 -16.18 15.52 23.46
C SER A 511 -17.20 16.65 23.61
N SER A 512 -18.46 16.45 23.19
CA SER A 512 -19.58 17.35 23.50
C SER A 512 -20.06 17.12 24.95
N LYS A 513 -19.26 17.57 25.91
CA LYS A 513 -19.41 17.29 27.35
C LYS A 513 -20.76 17.69 27.95
N ASP A 514 -21.45 18.66 27.34
CA ASP A 514 -22.77 19.14 27.78
C ASP A 514 -23.95 18.32 27.22
N LEU A 515 -23.72 17.38 26.28
CA LEU A 515 -24.76 16.61 25.60
C LEU A 515 -25.50 15.69 26.59
N ILE A 516 -26.82 15.87 26.73
CA ILE A 516 -27.66 15.16 27.69
C ILE A 516 -28.42 14.01 27.02
N GLU A 517 -28.93 14.26 25.81
CA GLU A 517 -29.72 13.29 25.04
C GLU A 517 -29.41 13.36 23.53
N ILE A 518 -29.52 12.21 22.87
CA ILE A 518 -29.57 12.11 21.40
C ILE A 518 -31.05 12.02 20.93
N PRO A 519 -31.39 12.58 19.76
CA PRO A 519 -32.75 12.50 19.23
C PRO A 519 -33.15 11.07 18.84
N ASP A 520 -34.44 10.86 18.55
CA ASP A 520 -34.88 9.59 17.96
C ASP A 520 -34.29 9.40 16.56
N LEU A 521 -33.47 8.36 16.40
CA LEU A 521 -32.83 7.98 15.15
C LEU A 521 -33.63 6.94 14.33
N SER A 522 -34.85 6.59 14.72
CA SER A 522 -35.65 5.51 14.10
C SER A 522 -35.82 5.60 12.57
N LYS A 523 -35.73 6.80 11.99
CA LYS A 523 -35.80 7.08 10.55
C LYS A 523 -34.45 7.08 9.83
N ALA A 524 -33.34 6.96 10.55
CA ALA A 524 -31.98 6.98 10.01
C ALA A 524 -31.57 5.60 9.49
N THR A 525 -32.32 5.05 8.54
CA THR A 525 -32.17 3.64 8.11
C THR A 525 -30.84 3.33 7.43
N ASN A 526 -30.12 4.34 6.96
CA ASN A 526 -28.78 4.21 6.38
C ASN A 526 -27.65 4.58 7.35
N LEU A 527 -27.93 4.86 8.63
CA LEU A 527 -26.92 5.26 9.61
C LEU A 527 -26.00 4.08 9.94
N GLU A 528 -24.70 4.26 9.70
CA GLU A 528 -23.68 3.23 9.86
C GLU A 528 -22.79 3.43 11.09
N ARG A 529 -22.45 4.68 11.41
CA ARG A 529 -21.46 5.00 12.45
C ARG A 529 -21.95 6.15 13.33
N VAL A 530 -21.87 5.96 14.65
CA VAL A 530 -22.23 6.97 15.66
C VAL A 530 -21.10 7.10 16.68
N TYR A 531 -20.52 8.28 16.78
CA TYR A 531 -19.41 8.60 17.70
C TYR A 531 -19.87 9.62 18.74
N LEU A 532 -19.95 9.18 19.99
CA LEU A 532 -20.39 9.95 21.16
C LEU A 532 -19.36 9.89 22.30
N SER A 533 -18.11 9.54 22.00
CA SER A 533 -17.01 9.49 22.97
C SER A 533 -16.87 10.82 23.73
N GLU A 534 -16.49 10.78 25.01
CA GLU A 534 -16.34 11.93 25.91
C GLU A 534 -17.60 12.84 26.06
N CYS A 535 -18.80 12.35 25.73
CA CYS A 535 -20.05 13.03 26.06
C CYS A 535 -20.39 12.85 27.56
N GLU A 536 -19.62 13.52 28.43
CA GLU A 536 -19.67 13.37 29.90
C GLU A 536 -21.06 13.58 30.52
N SER A 537 -21.96 14.33 29.89
CA SER A 537 -23.34 14.55 30.37
C SER A 537 -24.39 13.57 29.86
N LEU A 538 -24.01 12.65 28.98
CA LEU A 538 -24.93 11.71 28.37
C LEU A 538 -25.32 10.63 29.39
N CYS A 539 -26.58 10.63 29.83
CA CYS A 539 -27.08 9.69 30.84
C CYS A 539 -27.71 8.42 30.21
N GLN A 540 -28.26 8.52 29.00
CA GLN A 540 -28.97 7.44 28.33
C GLN A 540 -28.98 7.62 26.81
N LEU A 541 -29.20 6.52 26.07
CA LEU A 541 -29.44 6.53 24.63
C LEU A 541 -30.92 6.28 24.33
N HIS A 542 -31.42 6.84 23.23
CA HIS A 542 -32.75 6.49 22.74
C HIS A 542 -32.75 5.04 22.18
N PRO A 543 -33.67 4.15 22.60
CA PRO A 543 -33.59 2.72 22.26
C PRO A 543 -33.59 2.41 20.75
N SER A 544 -34.11 3.31 19.91
CA SER A 544 -34.13 3.11 18.45
C SER A 544 -32.75 2.95 17.82
N ILE A 545 -31.67 3.43 18.46
CA ILE A 545 -30.29 3.26 17.97
C ILE A 545 -29.92 1.78 17.78
N PHE A 546 -30.41 0.88 18.65
CA PHE A 546 -30.15 -0.56 18.54
C PHE A 546 -31.02 -1.26 17.48
N SER A 547 -32.08 -0.61 17.00
CA SER A 547 -32.98 -1.14 15.95
C SER A 547 -32.57 -0.76 14.53
N LEU A 548 -31.52 0.05 14.37
CA LEU A 548 -31.02 0.49 13.08
C LEU A 548 -30.48 -0.70 12.26
N PRO A 549 -30.82 -0.81 10.95
CA PRO A 549 -30.49 -1.99 10.15
C PRO A 549 -29.09 -1.97 9.54
N ARG A 550 -28.38 -0.83 9.62
CA ARG A 550 -27.03 -0.63 9.07
C ARG A 550 -26.00 -0.12 10.08
N LEU A 551 -26.38 0.15 11.33
CA LEU A 551 -25.45 0.66 12.33
C LEU A 551 -24.40 -0.42 12.62
N THR A 552 -23.16 -0.19 12.20
CA THR A 552 -22.02 -1.12 12.38
C THR A 552 -21.09 -0.67 13.51
N HIS A 553 -21.00 0.62 13.80
CA HIS A 553 -20.10 1.19 14.81
C HIS A 553 -20.83 2.13 15.77
N LEU A 554 -20.66 1.91 17.08
CA LEU A 554 -21.14 2.80 18.14
C LEU A 554 -20.01 3.08 19.15
N GLY A 555 -19.53 4.32 19.18
CA GLY A 555 -18.54 4.81 20.14
C GLY A 555 -19.18 5.61 21.26
N LEU A 556 -18.92 5.22 22.51
CA LEU A 556 -19.47 5.81 23.74
C LEU A 556 -18.39 6.01 24.82
N GLY A 557 -17.12 5.75 24.54
CA GLY A 557 -16.04 5.78 25.53
C GLY A 557 -15.97 7.12 26.27
N GLY A 558 -15.78 7.11 27.59
CA GLY A 558 -15.75 8.33 28.41
C GLY A 558 -17.12 8.95 28.72
N CYS A 559 -18.25 8.29 28.39
CA CYS A 559 -19.58 8.72 28.81
C CYS A 559 -19.84 8.39 30.29
N ILE A 560 -19.20 9.15 31.19
CA ILE A 560 -19.14 8.88 32.64
C ILE A 560 -20.49 8.89 33.39
N LYS A 561 -21.60 9.33 32.78
CA LYS A 561 -22.94 9.33 33.41
C LYS A 561 -23.85 8.18 32.97
N ILE A 562 -23.42 7.32 32.04
CA ILE A 562 -24.21 6.15 31.65
C ILE A 562 -24.09 5.09 32.75
N GLU A 563 -25.12 4.93 33.57
CA GLU A 563 -25.15 3.93 34.66
C GLU A 563 -25.55 2.53 34.17
N SER A 564 -26.40 2.45 33.15
CA SER A 564 -26.98 1.19 32.65
C SER A 564 -27.21 1.27 31.14
N LEU A 565 -26.71 0.27 30.40
CA LEU A 565 -26.91 0.13 28.96
C LEU A 565 -27.64 -1.19 28.66
N LYS A 566 -28.94 -1.19 28.97
CA LYS A 566 -29.84 -2.33 28.79
C LYS A 566 -30.82 -2.10 27.65
N THR A 567 -31.03 -3.13 26.83
CA THR A 567 -32.02 -3.13 25.75
C THR A 567 -32.57 -4.53 25.50
N ASN A 568 -33.86 -4.63 25.20
CA ASN A 568 -34.50 -5.87 24.72
C ASN A 568 -34.47 -5.97 23.18
N ILE A 569 -33.87 -4.98 22.50
CA ILE A 569 -33.74 -4.92 21.04
C ILE A 569 -32.43 -5.63 20.67
N HIS A 570 -32.54 -6.73 19.94
CA HIS A 570 -31.41 -7.38 19.31
C HIS A 570 -30.99 -6.59 18.06
N SER A 571 -29.75 -6.10 18.03
CA SER A 571 -29.23 -5.37 16.87
C SER A 571 -28.79 -6.33 15.77
N LYS A 572 -29.13 -6.02 14.52
CA LYS A 572 -28.86 -6.90 13.37
C LYS A 572 -27.57 -6.59 12.62
N SER A 573 -26.88 -5.51 12.98
CA SER A 573 -25.74 -4.96 12.22
C SER A 573 -24.58 -4.48 13.09
N LEU A 574 -24.79 -4.28 14.39
CA LEU A 574 -23.79 -3.66 15.27
C LEU A 574 -22.58 -4.58 15.42
N SER A 575 -21.46 -4.18 14.82
CA SER A 575 -20.22 -4.96 14.78
C SER A 575 -19.18 -4.48 15.79
N LYS A 576 -19.06 -3.17 16.02
CA LYS A 576 -18.12 -2.59 16.98
C LYS A 576 -18.84 -1.70 18.00
N LEU A 577 -18.59 -1.96 19.28
CA LEU A 577 -19.11 -1.18 20.41
C LEU A 577 -17.98 -0.81 21.36
N LEU A 578 -17.76 0.50 21.54
CA LEU A 578 -16.66 1.04 22.35
C LEU A 578 -17.21 1.78 23.57
N LEU A 579 -16.91 1.29 24.78
CA LEU A 579 -17.42 1.81 26.07
C LEU A 579 -16.30 2.19 27.04
N ASP A 580 -15.05 2.28 26.56
CA ASP A 580 -13.85 2.54 27.37
C ASP A 580 -13.96 3.83 28.18
N GLY A 581 -13.77 3.79 29.49
CA GLY A 581 -13.88 4.93 30.40
C GLY A 581 -15.31 5.28 30.82
N CYS A 582 -16.34 4.47 30.50
CA CYS A 582 -17.69 4.63 31.07
C CYS A 582 -17.72 4.18 32.54
N SER A 583 -17.07 4.95 33.42
CA SER A 583 -16.75 4.56 34.80
C SER A 583 -17.95 4.37 35.74
N SER A 584 -19.13 4.90 35.39
CA SER A 584 -20.38 4.62 36.10
C SER A 584 -21.20 3.45 35.54
N LEU A 585 -20.82 2.87 34.39
CA LEU A 585 -21.56 1.77 33.77
C LEU A 585 -21.48 0.52 34.63
N MET A 586 -22.59 0.18 35.30
CA MET A 586 -22.69 -0.96 36.21
C MET A 586 -23.42 -2.15 35.58
N GLU A 587 -24.32 -1.89 34.62
CA GLU A 587 -25.13 -2.92 33.98
C GLU A 587 -25.09 -2.83 32.45
N PHE A 588 -24.91 -3.97 31.77
CA PHE A 588 -24.76 -4.05 30.32
C PHE A 588 -25.55 -5.24 29.75
N SER A 589 -26.39 -5.01 28.73
CA SER A 589 -27.13 -6.10 28.08
C SER A 589 -27.41 -5.89 26.59
N VAL A 590 -26.50 -5.23 25.85
CA VAL A 590 -26.61 -5.07 24.40
C VAL A 590 -26.31 -6.41 23.71
N THR A 591 -27.09 -6.79 22.70
CA THR A 591 -26.90 -8.02 21.92
C THR A 591 -26.90 -7.74 20.42
N SER A 592 -26.03 -8.44 19.69
CA SER A 592 -25.92 -8.39 18.23
C SER A 592 -25.27 -9.66 17.70
N GLU A 593 -25.82 -10.28 16.66
CA GLU A 593 -25.21 -11.41 15.94
C GLU A 593 -23.98 -11.00 15.12
N GLU A 594 -23.80 -9.71 14.81
CA GLU A 594 -22.69 -9.19 13.98
C GLU A 594 -21.50 -8.63 14.79
N MET A 595 -21.57 -8.68 16.13
CA MET A 595 -20.55 -8.10 17.01
C MET A 595 -19.21 -8.82 16.86
N THR A 596 -18.18 -8.09 16.42
CA THR A 596 -16.79 -8.58 16.27
C THR A 596 -15.85 -7.95 17.30
N TYR A 597 -16.14 -6.75 17.78
CA TYR A 597 -15.25 -5.93 18.61
C TYR A 597 -16.02 -5.26 19.75
N LEU A 598 -15.68 -5.58 21.00
CA LEU A 598 -16.27 -4.97 22.20
C LEU A 598 -15.19 -4.50 23.16
N THR A 599 -15.25 -3.25 23.58
CA THR A 599 -14.34 -2.69 24.59
C THR A 599 -15.13 -2.03 25.71
N LEU A 600 -14.72 -2.30 26.95
CA LEU A 600 -15.39 -1.94 28.20
C LEU A 600 -14.36 -1.49 29.24
N ARG A 601 -13.19 -0.99 28.81
CA ARG A 601 -12.08 -0.65 29.72
C ARG A 601 -12.51 0.34 30.80
N GLY A 602 -12.09 0.13 32.04
CA GLY A 602 -12.34 1.04 33.16
C GLY A 602 -13.82 1.23 33.51
N THR A 603 -14.69 0.30 33.11
CA THR A 603 -16.11 0.33 33.47
C THR A 603 -16.36 -0.30 34.85
N ALA A 604 -17.50 0.04 35.45
CA ALA A 604 -17.92 -0.47 36.77
C ALA A 604 -18.79 -1.75 36.68
N ILE A 605 -18.75 -2.47 35.55
CA ILE A 605 -19.61 -3.62 35.29
C ILE A 605 -19.37 -4.74 36.31
N HIS A 606 -20.46 -5.34 36.76
CA HIS A 606 -20.42 -6.46 37.70
C HIS A 606 -20.41 -7.83 37.01
N GLU A 607 -21.12 -7.97 35.89
CA GLU A 607 -21.24 -9.21 35.14
C GLU A 607 -21.42 -8.90 33.64
N LEU A 608 -21.07 -9.88 32.79
CA LEU A 608 -21.36 -9.85 31.35
C LEU A 608 -22.48 -10.85 31.04
N PRO A 609 -23.47 -10.49 30.21
CA PRO A 609 -24.58 -11.38 29.88
C PRO A 609 -24.08 -12.57 29.05
N SER A 610 -24.70 -13.74 29.24
CA SER A 610 -24.32 -14.99 28.55
C SER A 610 -24.35 -14.92 27.02
N SER A 611 -25.11 -13.97 26.45
CA SER A 611 -25.14 -13.67 25.02
C SER A 611 -23.84 -13.12 24.43
N ILE A 612 -22.99 -12.47 25.23
CA ILE A 612 -21.68 -11.97 24.79
C ILE A 612 -20.70 -13.13 24.65
N TRP A 613 -20.67 -14.01 25.65
CA TRP A 613 -19.85 -15.22 25.62
C TRP A 613 -20.28 -16.17 24.49
N ARG A 614 -21.59 -16.38 24.31
CA ARG A 614 -22.15 -17.20 23.21
C ARG A 614 -22.09 -16.57 21.81
N ASN A 615 -21.45 -15.40 21.66
CA ASN A 615 -21.31 -14.78 20.35
C ASN A 615 -20.28 -15.55 19.50
N THR A 616 -20.65 -15.88 18.26
CA THR A 616 -19.83 -16.68 17.33
C THR A 616 -19.00 -15.84 16.34
N LYS A 617 -19.14 -14.51 16.38
CA LYS A 617 -18.36 -13.54 15.59
C LYS A 617 -17.48 -12.62 16.43
N LEU A 618 -17.68 -12.55 17.74
CA LEU A 618 -16.89 -11.73 18.65
C LEU A 618 -15.45 -12.27 18.72
N THR A 619 -14.50 -11.54 18.13
CA THR A 619 -13.09 -11.92 18.10
C THR A 619 -12.25 -11.11 19.08
N PHE A 620 -12.64 -9.87 19.39
CA PHE A 620 -11.91 -8.99 20.30
C PHE A 620 -12.78 -8.54 21.47
N LEU A 621 -12.30 -8.79 22.70
CA LEU A 621 -12.94 -8.37 23.95
C LEU A 621 -11.92 -7.71 24.88
N ASP A 622 -12.11 -6.43 25.18
CA ASP A 622 -11.30 -5.69 26.16
C ASP A 622 -12.09 -5.31 27.40
N LEU A 623 -11.59 -5.80 28.55
CA LEU A 623 -12.14 -5.63 29.89
C LEU A 623 -11.10 -5.01 30.83
N THR A 624 -10.05 -4.37 30.31
CA THR A 624 -8.99 -3.74 31.12
C THR A 624 -9.57 -2.87 32.23
N GLU A 625 -9.00 -2.90 33.44
CA GLU A 625 -9.42 -2.10 34.60
C GLU A 625 -10.90 -2.31 35.03
N CYS A 626 -11.58 -3.39 34.62
CA CYS A 626 -12.93 -3.75 35.09
C CYS A 626 -12.91 -4.31 36.52
N CYS A 627 -12.49 -3.49 37.48
CA CYS A 627 -12.20 -3.89 38.87
C CYS A 627 -13.37 -4.49 39.67
N LYS A 628 -14.61 -4.42 39.16
CA LYS A 628 -15.82 -4.96 39.80
C LYS A 628 -16.37 -6.23 39.13
N LEU A 629 -15.77 -6.67 38.03
CA LEU A 629 -16.25 -7.79 37.23
C LEU A 629 -16.10 -9.11 38.00
N ASN A 630 -17.22 -9.76 38.31
CA ASN A 630 -17.27 -11.06 38.94
C ASN A 630 -17.68 -12.11 37.90
N THR A 631 -16.77 -13.03 37.55
CA THR A 631 -17.01 -14.04 36.51
C THR A 631 -17.64 -15.35 37.05
N VAL A 632 -17.97 -15.39 38.35
CA VAL A 632 -18.69 -16.50 39.01
C VAL A 632 -20.16 -16.54 38.58
N GLY A 633 -20.41 -16.94 37.34
CA GLY A 633 -21.74 -16.97 36.72
C GLY A 633 -21.79 -17.48 35.27
N LEU A 634 -20.65 -17.82 34.67
CA LEU A 634 -20.58 -18.44 33.34
C LEU A 634 -21.39 -19.76 33.34
N SER A 635 -22.36 -19.86 32.44
CA SER A 635 -23.20 -21.07 32.34
C SER A 635 -22.37 -22.27 31.89
N ASN A 636 -22.55 -23.44 32.54
CA ASN A 636 -21.92 -24.73 32.20
C ASN A 636 -22.32 -25.32 30.83
N ASP A 637 -22.64 -24.48 29.83
CA ASP A 637 -22.89 -24.89 28.45
C ASP A 637 -21.54 -24.92 27.70
N PRO A 638 -21.02 -26.10 27.29
CA PRO A 638 -19.81 -26.21 26.50
C PRO A 638 -20.09 -25.80 25.04
N GLN A 639 -20.15 -24.49 24.79
CA GLN A 639 -20.11 -23.90 23.46
C GLN A 639 -18.78 -23.17 23.29
N LEU A 640 -18.12 -23.37 22.15
CA LEU A 640 -16.84 -22.77 21.81
C LEU A 640 -17.06 -21.28 21.47
N TRP A 641 -16.58 -20.36 22.31
CA TRP A 641 -16.67 -18.92 22.06
C TRP A 641 -15.62 -18.51 21.01
N SER A 642 -15.92 -17.53 20.15
CA SER A 642 -15.06 -17.14 19.02
C SER A 642 -13.93 -16.15 19.34
N ILE A 643 -13.75 -15.80 20.61
CA ILE A 643 -12.81 -14.76 21.05
C ILE A 643 -11.38 -15.20 20.71
N THR A 644 -10.65 -14.34 19.99
CA THR A 644 -9.24 -14.54 19.65
C THR A 644 -8.31 -13.64 20.46
N VAL A 645 -8.78 -12.47 20.89
CA VAL A 645 -8.06 -11.54 21.77
C VAL A 645 -8.91 -11.24 22.99
N LEU A 646 -8.42 -11.60 24.17
CA LEU A 646 -9.02 -11.28 25.46
C LEU A 646 -8.05 -10.44 26.29
N ASN A 647 -8.48 -9.25 26.68
CA ASN A 647 -7.72 -8.36 27.55
C ASN A 647 -8.44 -8.19 28.91
N LEU A 648 -7.76 -8.60 29.98
CA LEU A 648 -8.21 -8.58 31.37
C LEU A 648 -7.25 -7.78 32.28
N CYS A 649 -6.34 -6.97 31.71
CA CYS A 649 -5.35 -6.23 32.48
C CYS A 649 -5.98 -5.40 33.63
N GLY A 650 -5.37 -5.36 34.81
CA GLY A 650 -5.85 -4.63 35.98
C GLY A 650 -7.15 -5.15 36.61
N CYS A 651 -7.70 -6.29 36.16
CA CYS A 651 -8.94 -6.84 36.71
C CYS A 651 -8.73 -7.48 38.09
N SER A 652 -8.87 -6.70 39.16
CA SER A 652 -8.60 -7.15 40.54
C SER A 652 -9.36 -8.39 41.03
N GLN A 653 -10.46 -8.79 40.40
CA GLN A 653 -11.24 -9.99 40.79
C GLN A 653 -10.83 -11.26 40.04
N ILE A 654 -9.87 -11.18 39.11
CA ILE A 654 -9.35 -12.35 38.39
C ILE A 654 -8.36 -13.11 39.29
N ASN A 655 -8.60 -14.42 39.38
CA ASN A 655 -7.80 -15.40 40.11
C ASN A 655 -7.86 -16.74 39.33
N ALA A 656 -7.12 -17.75 39.77
CA ALA A 656 -7.03 -19.05 39.09
C ALA A 656 -8.40 -19.70 38.80
N LEU A 657 -9.33 -19.70 39.76
CA LEU A 657 -10.67 -20.30 39.61
C LEU A 657 -11.52 -19.55 38.60
N ASN A 658 -11.53 -18.22 38.70
CA ASN A 658 -12.31 -17.36 37.81
C ASN A 658 -11.78 -17.40 36.37
N LEU A 659 -10.47 -17.56 36.20
CA LEU A 659 -9.81 -17.70 34.90
C LEU A 659 -10.02 -19.08 34.28
N LEU A 660 -10.02 -20.16 35.09
CA LEU A 660 -10.33 -21.54 34.65
C LEU A 660 -11.64 -21.59 33.85
N PHE A 661 -12.74 -21.03 34.40
CA PHE A 661 -14.05 -21.01 33.75
C PHE A 661 -14.11 -20.18 32.46
N ILE A 662 -13.30 -19.13 32.35
CA ILE A 662 -13.20 -18.31 31.12
C ILE A 662 -12.48 -19.12 30.03
N LEU A 663 -11.38 -19.78 30.40
CA LEU A 663 -10.54 -20.55 29.48
C LEU A 663 -11.27 -21.80 28.95
N ASP A 664 -12.00 -22.54 29.79
CA ASP A 664 -12.79 -23.70 29.34
C ASP A 664 -13.73 -23.36 28.15
N GLY A 665 -14.26 -22.12 28.10
CA GLY A 665 -15.13 -21.64 27.03
C GLY A 665 -14.43 -21.13 25.75
N ILE A 666 -13.18 -20.64 25.82
CA ILE A 666 -12.53 -19.92 24.70
C ILE A 666 -11.41 -20.73 24.03
N GLN A 667 -11.79 -21.74 23.26
CA GLN A 667 -10.80 -22.57 22.53
C GLN A 667 -10.17 -21.87 21.30
N SER A 668 -10.68 -20.71 20.87
CA SER A 668 -10.12 -19.92 19.75
C SER A 668 -9.08 -18.89 20.14
N LEU A 669 -8.73 -18.80 21.43
CA LEU A 669 -7.88 -17.74 21.98
C LEU A 669 -6.48 -17.75 21.34
N LYS A 670 -6.06 -16.60 20.81
CA LYS A 670 -4.72 -16.32 20.27
C LYS A 670 -3.90 -15.41 21.17
N GLN A 671 -4.53 -14.43 21.82
CA GLN A 671 -3.87 -13.47 22.69
C GLN A 671 -4.63 -13.33 24.00
N LEU A 672 -3.93 -13.51 25.12
CA LEU A 672 -4.43 -13.31 26.48
C LEU A 672 -3.57 -12.27 27.19
N LYS A 673 -4.20 -11.22 27.72
CA LYS A 673 -3.51 -10.18 28.50
C LYS A 673 -4.10 -10.11 29.91
N LEU A 674 -3.24 -10.23 30.90
CA LEU A 674 -3.55 -10.37 32.32
C LEU A 674 -2.69 -9.42 33.19
N ASN A 675 -2.02 -8.44 32.59
CA ASN A 675 -1.09 -7.54 33.29
C ASN A 675 -1.76 -6.88 34.50
N GLU A 676 -1.04 -6.64 35.58
CA GLU A 676 -1.58 -6.04 36.81
C GLU A 676 -2.75 -6.82 37.44
N CYS A 677 -2.94 -8.12 37.13
CA CYS A 677 -3.88 -9.00 37.85
C CYS A 677 -3.33 -9.40 39.22
N PHE A 678 -3.34 -8.44 40.17
CA PHE A 678 -2.69 -8.57 41.49
C PHE A 678 -3.20 -9.70 42.40
N ASN A 679 -4.27 -10.41 42.04
CA ASN A 679 -4.82 -11.56 42.79
C ASN A 679 -4.59 -12.92 42.07
N LEU A 680 -3.79 -12.95 41.00
CA LEU A 680 -3.45 -14.18 40.27
C LEU A 680 -2.19 -14.84 40.86
N GLU A 681 -2.39 -15.76 41.82
CA GLU A 681 -1.30 -16.54 42.44
C GLU A 681 -0.75 -17.65 41.52
N VAL A 682 -1.61 -18.25 40.69
CA VAL A 682 -1.31 -19.40 39.83
C VAL A 682 -2.13 -19.28 38.55
N LEU A 683 -1.53 -19.59 37.40
CA LEU A 683 -2.25 -19.75 36.12
C LEU A 683 -2.92 -21.15 36.07
N PRO A 684 -4.17 -21.31 35.61
CA PRO A 684 -4.85 -22.61 35.66
C PRO A 684 -4.36 -23.60 34.59
N ASP A 685 -4.36 -24.90 34.95
CA ASP A 685 -3.83 -26.00 34.12
C ASP A 685 -4.50 -26.16 32.76
N ASN A 686 -5.73 -25.70 32.57
CA ASN A 686 -6.41 -25.80 31.29
C ASN A 686 -5.80 -24.90 30.20
N ILE A 687 -4.92 -23.95 30.55
CA ILE A 687 -4.19 -23.11 29.59
C ILE A 687 -3.43 -23.96 28.54
N GLN A 688 -2.90 -25.13 28.94
CA GLN A 688 -2.19 -26.07 28.07
C GLN A 688 -3.05 -26.58 26.90
N ASN A 689 -4.38 -26.54 27.02
CA ASN A 689 -5.31 -27.00 25.99
C ASN A 689 -5.50 -25.96 24.87
N HIS A 690 -5.09 -24.70 25.08
CA HIS A 690 -5.25 -23.60 24.11
C HIS A 690 -4.16 -23.64 23.03
N SER A 691 -4.20 -24.67 22.19
CA SER A 691 -3.29 -24.91 21.05
C SER A 691 -3.16 -23.78 20.00
N ARG A 692 -3.90 -22.68 20.15
CA ARG A 692 -3.86 -21.49 19.30
C ARG A 692 -3.32 -20.25 20.02
N LEU A 693 -3.01 -20.34 21.31
CA LEU A 693 -2.53 -19.23 22.12
C LEU A 693 -1.09 -18.90 21.72
N GLU A 694 -0.91 -17.75 21.09
CA GLU A 694 0.37 -17.25 20.57
C GLU A 694 1.01 -16.24 21.54
N TRP A 695 0.18 -15.45 22.23
CA TRP A 695 0.60 -14.37 23.12
C TRP A 695 -0.02 -14.46 24.51
N LEU A 696 0.84 -14.44 25.54
CA LEU A 696 0.47 -14.36 26.95
C LEU A 696 1.21 -13.19 27.63
N ASP A 697 0.44 -12.25 28.15
CA ASP A 697 0.93 -11.06 28.85
C ASP A 697 0.52 -11.13 30.33
N LEU A 698 1.51 -11.13 31.24
CA LEU A 698 1.35 -11.25 32.69
C LEU A 698 2.16 -10.16 33.44
N ASP A 699 2.59 -9.10 32.76
CA ASP A 699 3.41 -8.02 33.35
C ASP A 699 2.77 -7.49 34.67
N ASP A 700 3.57 -7.35 35.74
CA ASP A 700 3.15 -6.93 37.08
C ASP A 700 2.08 -7.84 37.78
N CYS A 701 1.96 -9.12 37.43
CA CYS A 701 1.28 -10.14 38.25
C CYS A 701 2.12 -10.51 39.49
N ARG A 702 2.33 -9.56 40.40
CA ARG A 702 3.36 -9.59 41.47
C ARG A 702 3.24 -10.68 42.53
N ILE A 703 2.16 -11.47 42.56
CA ILE A 703 2.01 -12.63 43.46
C ILE A 703 1.98 -13.98 42.73
N LEU A 704 2.20 -13.97 41.40
CA LEU A 704 2.25 -15.18 40.58
C LEU A 704 3.46 -16.03 40.97
N VAL A 705 3.20 -17.24 41.45
CA VAL A 705 4.23 -18.19 41.92
C VAL A 705 4.60 -19.22 40.86
N SER A 706 3.61 -19.66 40.07
CA SER A 706 3.80 -20.72 39.07
C SER A 706 2.91 -20.55 37.84
N LEU A 707 3.47 -20.92 36.70
CA LEU A 707 2.74 -21.18 35.46
C LEU A 707 2.52 -22.69 35.35
N SER A 708 1.33 -23.09 34.90
CA SER A 708 1.11 -24.44 34.37
C SER A 708 1.82 -24.62 33.03
N GLU A 709 1.85 -25.85 32.51
CA GLU A 709 2.42 -26.17 31.21
C GLU A 709 1.79 -25.29 30.12
N LEU A 710 2.61 -24.54 29.39
CA LEU A 710 2.12 -23.63 28.34
C LEU A 710 2.01 -24.39 27.01
N PRO A 711 0.99 -24.13 26.18
CA PRO A 711 0.87 -24.80 24.89
C PRO A 711 2.05 -24.43 23.98
N PRO A 712 2.55 -25.35 23.12
CA PRO A 712 3.70 -25.10 22.24
C PRO A 712 3.55 -23.89 21.30
N SER A 713 2.32 -23.45 21.04
CA SER A 713 2.01 -22.25 20.25
C SER A 713 2.43 -20.94 20.90
N VAL A 714 2.71 -20.89 22.21
CA VAL A 714 3.10 -19.65 22.90
C VAL A 714 4.52 -19.26 22.51
N LEU A 715 4.62 -18.21 21.70
CA LEU A 715 5.87 -17.62 21.22
C LEU A 715 6.15 -16.25 21.84
N TYR A 716 5.13 -15.61 22.42
CA TYR A 716 5.22 -14.34 23.11
C TYR A 716 4.80 -14.52 24.57
N LEU A 717 5.75 -14.40 25.49
CA LEU A 717 5.50 -14.53 26.93
C LEU A 717 6.13 -13.38 27.72
N LYS A 718 5.29 -12.55 28.31
CA LYS A 718 5.70 -11.46 29.19
C LYS A 718 5.25 -11.74 30.62
N ALA A 719 6.13 -11.52 31.61
CA ALA A 719 5.80 -11.56 33.03
C ALA A 719 6.72 -10.64 33.84
N ALA A 720 6.97 -9.41 33.37
CA ALA A 720 7.80 -8.43 34.06
C ALA A 720 7.35 -8.26 35.52
N ASN A 721 8.29 -8.06 36.43
CA ASN A 721 8.06 -7.86 37.87
C ASN A 721 7.28 -8.98 38.59
N CYS A 722 7.10 -10.17 37.99
CA CYS A 722 6.50 -11.34 38.64
C CYS A 722 7.52 -12.07 39.53
N THR A 723 8.05 -11.40 40.55
CA THR A 723 9.27 -11.81 41.29
C THR A 723 9.15 -13.11 42.10
N TYR A 724 7.96 -13.70 42.22
CA TYR A 724 7.75 -14.99 42.89
C TYR A 724 7.67 -16.18 41.92
N LEU A 725 7.66 -15.92 40.61
CA LEU A 725 7.53 -16.94 39.57
C LEU A 725 8.80 -17.80 39.50
N ASP A 726 8.63 -19.14 39.44
CA ASP A 726 9.71 -20.03 38.98
C ASP A 726 9.97 -19.82 37.48
N THR A 727 10.97 -19.00 37.18
CA THR A 727 11.31 -18.62 35.81
C THR A 727 12.27 -19.59 35.13
N ASP A 728 13.03 -20.40 35.86
CA ASP A 728 14.04 -21.29 35.25
C ASP A 728 13.35 -22.38 34.40
N SER A 729 12.31 -23.01 34.94
CA SER A 729 11.48 -24.01 34.24
C SER A 729 10.71 -23.38 33.06
N THR A 730 10.11 -22.21 33.29
CA THR A 730 9.38 -21.42 32.28
C THR A 730 10.27 -21.04 31.09
N GLN A 731 11.48 -20.51 31.36
CA GLN A 731 12.45 -20.12 30.33
C GLN A 731 12.90 -21.33 29.50
N GLN A 732 13.10 -22.49 30.12
CA GLN A 732 13.48 -23.70 29.39
C GLN A 732 12.37 -24.17 28.45
N SER A 733 11.13 -24.28 28.93
CA SER A 733 9.98 -24.72 28.14
C SER A 733 9.74 -23.80 26.93
N LEU A 734 9.76 -22.48 27.14
CA LEU A 734 9.59 -21.54 26.04
C LEU A 734 10.75 -21.60 25.02
N LEU A 735 11.98 -21.73 25.49
CA LEU A 735 13.14 -21.89 24.60
C LEU A 735 13.05 -23.18 23.78
N GLU A 736 12.43 -24.23 24.32
CA GLU A 736 12.12 -25.46 23.58
C GLU A 736 11.03 -25.23 22.51
N ASN A 737 9.95 -24.51 22.84
CA ASN A 737 8.91 -24.13 21.87
C ASN A 737 9.47 -23.27 20.72
N MET A 738 10.31 -22.27 21.04
CA MET A 738 10.99 -21.43 20.04
C MET A 738 11.92 -22.25 19.14
N LEU A 739 12.77 -23.10 19.74
CA LEU A 739 13.69 -23.96 18.98
C LEU A 739 12.94 -24.90 18.04
N GLN A 740 11.87 -25.56 18.51
CA GLN A 740 11.05 -26.41 17.66
C GLN A 740 10.45 -25.60 16.50
N THR A 741 9.73 -24.52 16.80
CA THR A 741 9.04 -23.68 15.82
C THR A 741 9.98 -23.18 14.72
N PHE A 742 11.12 -22.61 15.09
CA PHE A 742 12.04 -21.99 14.11
C PHE A 742 12.99 -22.98 13.43
N SER A 743 13.19 -24.20 13.97
CA SER A 743 13.92 -25.26 13.26
C SER A 743 13.11 -25.90 12.12
N GLU A 744 11.78 -25.82 12.18
CA GLU A 744 10.85 -26.33 11.16
C GLU A 744 10.38 -25.26 10.15
N TYR A 745 10.80 -23.99 10.32
CA TYR A 745 10.22 -22.84 9.63
C TYR A 745 10.87 -22.51 8.27
N HIS A 746 10.08 -22.51 7.20
CA HIS A 746 10.48 -22.08 5.84
C HIS A 746 9.34 -21.28 5.18
N SER A 747 9.25 -19.97 5.41
CA SER A 747 8.20 -19.10 4.85
C SER A 747 8.65 -17.64 4.74
N ASP A 748 8.11 -16.90 3.75
CA ASP A 748 8.37 -15.46 3.48
C ASP A 748 7.63 -14.49 4.44
N GLU A 749 6.79 -14.99 5.36
CA GLU A 749 6.13 -14.16 6.37
C GLU A 749 6.95 -14.14 7.68
N GLY A 750 7.40 -12.96 8.12
CA GLY A 750 8.20 -12.82 9.33
C GLY A 750 7.39 -13.10 10.61
N VAL A 751 7.79 -14.15 11.34
CA VAL A 751 7.25 -14.48 12.67
C VAL A 751 8.23 -14.02 13.74
N ASP A 752 7.92 -12.94 14.44
CA ASP A 752 8.66 -12.59 15.66
C ASP A 752 8.31 -13.55 16.81
N ALA A 753 9.21 -13.68 17.78
CA ALA A 753 8.96 -14.35 19.06
C ALA A 753 9.85 -13.75 20.14
N PHE A 754 9.34 -13.56 21.34
CA PHE A 754 10.15 -13.10 22.48
C PHE A 754 9.55 -13.48 23.84
N SER A 755 10.38 -13.49 24.87
CA SER A 755 9.91 -13.40 26.24
C SER A 755 10.64 -12.38 27.07
N PHE A 756 9.96 -11.96 28.14
CA PHE A 756 10.50 -11.04 29.12
C PHE A 756 10.06 -11.48 30.52
N LEU A 757 11.00 -12.08 31.26
CA LEU A 757 10.75 -12.78 32.53
C LEU A 757 11.77 -12.32 33.58
N PRO A 758 11.46 -12.35 34.89
CA PRO A 758 12.46 -12.19 35.94
C PRO A 758 13.62 -13.19 35.77
N GLY A 759 14.85 -12.79 36.09
CA GLY A 759 16.00 -13.67 35.95
C GLY A 759 17.33 -12.93 36.05
N THR A 760 18.34 -13.57 36.65
CA THR A 760 19.65 -12.95 36.95
C THR A 760 20.79 -13.46 36.08
N ARG A 761 20.51 -14.39 35.14
CA ARG A 761 21.52 -15.12 34.35
C ARG A 761 20.96 -15.45 32.96
N VAL A 762 21.86 -15.59 31.98
CA VAL A 762 21.52 -16.18 30.68
C VAL A 762 21.19 -17.68 30.90
N PRO A 763 20.14 -18.24 30.25
CA PRO A 763 19.81 -19.65 30.38
C PRO A 763 20.98 -20.56 29.95
N PHE A 764 21.14 -21.71 30.62
CA PHE A 764 22.28 -22.61 30.40
C PHE A 764 22.39 -23.19 28.99
N LYS A 765 21.31 -23.11 28.20
CA LYS A 765 21.18 -23.65 26.84
C LYS A 765 21.74 -22.71 25.76
N PHE A 766 22.21 -21.51 26.11
CA PHE A 766 22.92 -20.60 25.21
C PHE A 766 24.41 -20.97 25.12
N ASP A 767 24.84 -21.44 23.95
CA ASP A 767 26.23 -21.85 23.68
C ASP A 767 27.25 -20.71 23.90
N PHE A 768 26.85 -19.48 23.62
CA PHE A 768 27.68 -18.30 23.73
C PHE A 768 27.04 -17.29 24.67
N GLN A 769 27.75 -16.89 25.73
CA GLN A 769 27.28 -15.93 26.74
C GLN A 769 28.41 -15.09 27.34
N THR A 770 28.09 -13.88 27.78
CA THR A 770 29.03 -12.92 28.39
C THR A 770 28.31 -11.98 29.38
N LEU A 771 29.09 -11.29 30.22
CA LEU A 771 28.62 -10.24 31.15
C LEU A 771 28.72 -8.82 30.55
N GLU A 772 28.99 -8.72 29.25
CA GLU A 772 29.06 -7.48 28.49
C GLU A 772 27.81 -7.29 27.61
N ALA A 773 27.60 -6.08 27.07
CA ALA A 773 26.53 -5.79 26.11
C ALA A 773 26.85 -6.20 24.65
N SER A 774 27.97 -6.89 24.44
CA SER A 774 28.41 -7.36 23.12
C SER A 774 29.17 -8.67 23.23
N ILE A 775 29.00 -9.56 22.25
CA ILE A 775 29.63 -10.88 22.22
C ILE A 775 30.16 -11.17 20.81
N THR A 776 31.34 -11.81 20.72
CA THR A 776 31.87 -12.34 19.46
C THR A 776 31.89 -13.86 19.53
N ILE A 777 31.19 -14.52 18.61
CA ILE A 777 31.14 -15.98 18.53
C ILE A 777 32.24 -16.49 17.57
N PRO A 778 32.79 -17.70 17.80
CA PRO A 778 33.68 -18.35 16.83
C PRO A 778 32.98 -18.60 15.48
N PRO A 779 33.72 -18.95 14.42
CA PRO A 779 33.10 -19.31 13.14
C PRO A 779 32.13 -20.47 13.34
N ILE A 780 30.88 -20.25 12.93
CA ILE A 780 29.83 -21.28 12.90
C ILE A 780 29.53 -21.66 11.44
N PRO A 781 29.07 -22.90 11.16
CA PRO A 781 28.53 -23.24 9.87
C PRO A 781 27.39 -22.28 9.50
N LYS A 782 27.36 -21.84 8.23
CA LYS A 782 26.27 -21.03 7.68
C LYS A 782 25.32 -21.84 6.80
N SER A 783 25.68 -23.08 6.48
CA SER A 783 24.72 -24.04 5.91
C SER A 783 23.61 -24.29 6.94
N ASP A 784 22.37 -24.23 6.45
CA ASP A 784 21.18 -24.59 7.23
C ASP A 784 20.93 -23.71 8.47
N LEU A 785 21.60 -22.56 8.60
CA LEU A 785 21.38 -21.58 9.67
C LEU A 785 20.10 -20.78 9.36
N CYS A 786 19.04 -20.98 10.14
CA CYS A 786 17.77 -20.24 10.03
C CYS A 786 17.86 -18.85 10.67
N GLY A 787 18.64 -18.70 11.75
CA GLY A 787 18.70 -17.45 12.49
C GLY A 787 19.34 -17.59 13.85
N PHE A 788 19.02 -16.64 14.73
CA PHE A 788 19.57 -16.58 16.08
C PHE A 788 18.48 -16.33 17.11
N ILE A 789 18.58 -17.04 18.23
CA ILE A 789 17.92 -16.63 19.47
C ILE A 789 18.94 -15.80 20.26
N PHE A 790 18.55 -14.60 20.68
CA PHE A 790 19.34 -13.74 21.56
C PHE A 790 18.77 -13.76 22.98
N CYS A 791 19.64 -13.59 23.97
CA CYS A 791 19.27 -13.38 25.37
C CYS A 791 19.97 -12.13 25.90
N ILE A 792 19.29 -11.34 26.72
CA ILE A 792 19.86 -10.16 27.41
C ILE A 792 19.36 -10.15 28.86
N ILE A 793 20.24 -9.81 29.78
CA ILE A 793 19.88 -9.53 31.18
C ILE A 793 19.77 -8.01 31.33
N LEU A 794 18.57 -7.50 31.65
CA LEU A 794 18.35 -6.13 32.07
C LEU A 794 18.39 -6.02 33.60
N SER A 795 18.99 -4.94 34.11
CA SER A 795 19.18 -4.72 35.53
C SER A 795 17.91 -4.23 36.26
N GLU A 796 17.76 -4.65 37.52
CA GLU A 796 16.93 -3.95 38.51
C GLU A 796 17.17 -2.43 38.47
N GLY A 797 16.10 -1.65 38.62
CA GLY A 797 16.12 -0.19 38.54
C GLY A 797 16.17 0.36 37.11
N PHE A 798 16.39 -0.48 36.09
CA PHE A 798 16.28 -0.05 34.71
C PHE A 798 14.82 0.29 34.36
N ASN A 799 14.62 1.31 33.53
CA ASN A 799 13.31 1.85 33.22
C ASN A 799 13.02 1.67 31.73
N VAL A 800 12.05 0.81 31.40
CA VAL A 800 11.88 0.28 30.03
C VAL A 800 10.99 1.19 29.15
N TYR A 801 10.46 2.31 29.66
CA TYR A 801 9.57 3.24 28.92
C TYR A 801 9.98 3.45 27.45
N HIS A 802 9.25 2.81 26.53
CA HIS A 802 9.43 2.91 25.08
C HIS A 802 10.86 2.62 24.57
N HIS A 803 11.59 1.71 25.20
CA HIS A 803 12.90 1.30 24.67
C HIS A 803 12.76 0.23 23.59
N ALA A 804 13.34 0.49 22.43
CA ALA A 804 13.60 -0.54 21.44
C ALA A 804 14.98 -1.16 21.71
N LEU A 805 15.03 -2.49 21.69
CA LEU A 805 16.28 -3.23 21.67
C LEU A 805 16.76 -3.34 20.23
N HIS A 806 17.99 -2.90 19.99
CA HIS A 806 18.68 -3.10 18.72
C HIS A 806 19.79 -4.13 18.91
N CYS A 807 19.85 -5.13 18.03
CA CYS A 807 21.01 -6.00 17.88
C CYS A 807 21.69 -5.69 16.55
N PHE A 808 22.97 -5.36 16.57
CA PHE A 808 23.79 -5.15 15.39
C PHE A 808 24.68 -6.36 15.18
N ILE A 809 24.58 -6.99 14.01
CA ILE A 809 25.39 -8.15 13.63
C ILE A 809 26.49 -7.65 12.71
N PHE A 810 27.75 -7.85 13.11
CA PHE A 810 28.92 -7.48 12.32
C PHE A 810 29.72 -8.70 11.87
N GLU A 811 30.21 -8.65 10.63
CA GLU A 811 31.19 -9.57 10.06
C GLU A 811 32.44 -8.76 9.67
N HIS A 812 33.61 -9.12 10.19
CA HIS A 812 34.86 -8.35 10.02
C HIS A 812 34.75 -6.84 10.37
N GLY A 813 33.86 -6.47 11.31
CA GLY A 813 33.62 -5.08 11.70
C GLY A 813 32.77 -4.26 10.72
N LYS A 814 32.17 -4.90 9.71
CA LYS A 814 31.12 -4.31 8.88
C LYS A 814 29.76 -4.83 9.36
N GLU A 815 28.80 -3.93 9.55
CA GLU A 815 27.40 -4.30 9.81
C GLU A 815 26.90 -5.11 8.61
N VAL A 816 26.45 -6.35 8.88
CA VAL A 816 25.87 -7.25 7.88
C VAL A 816 24.36 -7.38 8.04
N ASP A 817 23.85 -7.19 9.25
CA ASP A 817 22.43 -7.31 9.57
C ASP A 817 22.09 -6.58 10.89
N ARG A 818 20.81 -6.29 11.10
CA ARG A 818 20.29 -5.56 12.27
C ARG A 818 18.88 -6.04 12.64
N CYS A 819 18.71 -6.42 13.91
CA CYS A 819 17.41 -6.61 14.53
C CYS A 819 16.98 -5.34 15.29
N ARG A 820 15.70 -4.95 15.21
CA ARG A 820 15.07 -3.93 16.08
C ARG A 820 13.78 -4.49 16.69
N ILE A 821 13.81 -4.79 17.97
CA ILE A 821 12.67 -5.35 18.71
C ILE A 821 12.08 -4.25 19.59
N SER A 822 10.81 -3.92 19.37
CA SER A 822 10.11 -2.90 20.13
C SER A 822 9.34 -3.54 21.28
N HIS A 823 9.64 -3.17 22.52
CA HIS A 823 9.00 -3.72 23.71
C HIS A 823 8.20 -2.66 24.46
N SER A 824 6.93 -2.96 24.70
CA SER A 824 5.96 -2.08 25.38
C SER A 824 5.76 -2.51 26.83
N TYR A 825 6.77 -2.27 27.68
CA TYR A 825 6.60 -2.28 29.13
C TYR A 825 6.69 -0.85 29.69
N LEU A 826 5.78 -0.52 30.60
CA LEU A 826 5.56 0.84 31.12
C LEU A 826 5.91 0.90 32.61
N GLY A 827 7.17 0.61 32.94
CA GLY A 827 7.62 0.60 34.33
C GLY A 827 9.12 0.48 34.53
N THR A 828 9.49 0.58 35.80
CA THR A 828 10.84 0.27 36.31
C THR A 828 10.89 -1.19 36.73
N LEU A 829 11.96 -1.89 36.37
CA LEU A 829 12.19 -3.28 36.78
C LEU A 829 12.53 -3.35 38.28
N ILE A 830 11.78 -4.16 39.04
CA ILE A 830 12.02 -4.37 40.48
C ILE A 830 12.95 -5.55 40.78
N SER A 831 13.44 -6.22 39.74
CA SER A 831 14.46 -7.26 39.78
C SER A 831 15.25 -7.26 38.48
N ASP A 832 16.31 -8.06 38.39
CA ASP A 832 16.89 -8.39 37.08
C ASP A 832 15.89 -9.19 36.23
N HIS A 833 15.94 -8.99 34.91
CA HIS A 833 15.05 -9.63 33.93
C HIS A 833 15.83 -10.19 32.76
N VAL A 834 15.41 -11.36 32.30
CA VAL A 834 15.88 -12.04 31.09
C VAL A 834 14.92 -11.73 29.95
N TRP A 835 15.46 -11.12 28.89
CA TRP A 835 14.77 -10.92 27.61
C TRP A 835 15.35 -11.92 26.59
N ILE A 836 14.52 -12.85 26.11
CA ILE A 836 14.87 -13.79 25.03
C ILE A 836 14.11 -13.39 23.77
N CYS A 837 14.73 -13.49 22.58
CA CYS A 837 14.06 -13.13 21.32
C CYS A 837 14.63 -13.87 20.11
N TRP A 838 13.79 -14.09 19.10
CA TRP A 838 14.15 -14.62 17.79
C TRP A 838 14.55 -13.51 16.81
N HIS A 839 15.48 -13.81 15.91
CA HIS A 839 15.80 -13.01 14.73
C HIS A 839 16.18 -13.93 13.55
N ASP A 840 15.41 -13.85 12.48
CA ASP A 840 15.68 -14.52 11.20
C ASP A 840 16.92 -13.89 10.51
N TYR A 841 17.82 -14.72 9.98
CA TYR A 841 19.09 -14.29 9.41
C TYR A 841 19.16 -14.52 7.89
N ASN A 842 18.26 -13.86 7.17
CA ASN A 842 18.11 -13.98 5.72
C ASN A 842 19.21 -13.23 4.93
N ARG A 843 20.31 -13.93 4.57
CA ARG A 843 21.41 -13.35 3.77
C ARG A 843 21.33 -13.74 2.28
N GLN A 844 20.88 -12.80 1.45
CA GLN A 844 21.11 -12.89 0.00
C GLN A 844 22.60 -12.66 -0.34
N GLU A 845 23.17 -13.62 -1.07
CA GLU A 845 24.43 -13.64 -1.83
C GLU A 845 25.73 -12.99 -1.27
N SER A 846 26.81 -13.77 -1.36
CA SER A 846 28.23 -13.38 -1.17
C SER A 846 28.71 -13.11 0.28
N GLY A 847 29.29 -14.16 0.87
CA GLY A 847 30.06 -14.11 2.11
C GLY A 847 30.94 -15.35 2.25
N SER A 848 32.12 -15.21 2.84
CA SER A 848 33.03 -16.34 3.12
C SER A 848 32.37 -17.36 4.06
N SER A 849 32.69 -18.65 3.88
CA SER A 849 32.05 -19.76 4.60
C SER A 849 32.21 -19.68 6.12
N ASP A 850 33.39 -19.27 6.58
CA ASP A 850 33.79 -19.32 7.98
C ASP A 850 34.28 -17.95 8.46
N CYS A 851 33.44 -17.20 9.18
CA CYS A 851 33.78 -15.87 9.70
C CYS A 851 33.19 -15.69 11.10
N ASN A 852 33.94 -15.03 11.99
CA ASN A 852 33.43 -14.64 13.31
C ASN A 852 32.29 -13.61 13.12
N LEU A 853 31.17 -13.84 13.81
CA LEU A 853 30.11 -12.86 13.95
C LEU A 853 30.22 -12.19 15.32
N SER A 854 30.08 -10.87 15.36
CA SER A 854 30.00 -10.13 16.61
C SER A 854 28.67 -9.39 16.71
N PHE A 855 28.00 -9.56 17.84
CA PHE A 855 26.69 -9.02 18.16
C PHE A 855 26.86 -7.90 19.17
N GLN A 856 26.25 -6.75 18.91
CA GLN A 856 26.21 -5.62 19.85
C GLN A 856 24.76 -5.29 20.17
N PHE A 857 24.43 -5.26 21.45
CA PHE A 857 23.08 -4.96 21.94
C PHE A 857 23.01 -3.55 22.50
N ILE A 858 22.01 -2.78 22.07
CA ILE A 858 21.85 -1.36 22.41
C ILE A 858 20.37 -1.07 22.66
N LEU A 859 20.08 -0.26 23.67
CA LEU A 859 18.74 0.24 23.98
C LEU A 859 18.61 1.68 23.49
N GLU A 860 17.53 1.98 22.77
CA GLU A 860 17.22 3.31 22.25
C GLU A 860 16.18 4.02 23.13
N ALA A 861 16.47 5.24 23.59
CA ALA A 861 15.56 6.02 24.42
C ALA A 861 14.75 7.06 23.61
N HIS A 862 13.42 7.08 23.78
CA HIS A 862 12.48 7.84 22.95
C HIS A 862 12.24 9.32 23.34
N LYS A 863 13.20 9.97 24.01
CA LYS A 863 13.14 11.44 24.26
C LYS A 863 13.79 12.23 23.11
N GLU A 864 13.53 13.53 23.06
CA GLU A 864 13.76 14.45 21.91
C GLU A 864 15.22 14.56 21.38
N GLN A 865 16.15 13.79 21.92
CA GLN A 865 17.44 13.46 21.30
C GLN A 865 17.65 11.95 21.45
N SER A 866 17.65 11.21 20.33
CA SER A 866 17.80 9.75 20.31
C SER A 866 19.20 9.32 20.77
N TRP A 867 19.35 9.07 22.06
CA TRP A 867 20.60 8.57 22.63
C TRP A 867 20.57 7.04 22.70
N TRP A 868 21.67 6.43 22.29
CA TRP A 868 21.86 4.99 22.16
C TRP A 868 22.73 4.52 23.32
N SER A 869 22.24 3.61 24.16
CA SER A 869 22.94 3.21 25.39
C SER A 869 23.04 1.69 25.56
N THR A 870 24.15 1.24 26.15
CA THR A 870 24.31 -0.12 26.69
C THR A 870 24.06 -0.19 28.20
N GLU A 871 23.76 0.95 28.82
CA GLU A 871 23.45 1.06 30.25
C GLU A 871 22.21 0.23 30.60
N GLY A 872 22.28 -0.53 31.69
CA GLY A 872 21.23 -1.47 32.10
C GLY A 872 21.43 -2.91 31.63
N ILE A 873 22.28 -3.17 30.62
CA ILE A 873 22.59 -4.54 30.18
C ILE A 873 23.66 -5.15 31.10
N LYS A 874 23.30 -6.23 31.82
CA LYS A 874 24.18 -6.99 32.73
C LYS A 874 24.89 -8.18 32.08
N GLY A 875 24.50 -8.54 30.86
CA GLY A 875 25.06 -9.63 30.09
C GLY A 875 24.16 -10.00 28.91
N CYS A 876 24.72 -10.75 27.96
CA CYS A 876 23.99 -11.24 26.80
C CYS A 876 24.42 -12.67 26.42
N GLY A 877 23.58 -13.34 25.63
CA GLY A 877 23.84 -14.64 25.04
C GLY A 877 23.29 -14.73 23.62
N VAL A 878 23.89 -15.62 22.83
CA VAL A 878 23.50 -15.91 21.44
C VAL A 878 23.45 -17.43 21.26
N LEU A 879 22.37 -17.92 20.68
CA LEU A 879 22.16 -19.31 20.32
C LEU A 879 21.81 -19.38 18.82
N PRO A 880 22.70 -19.89 17.95
CA PRO A 880 22.40 -20.11 16.55
C PRO A 880 21.36 -21.23 16.41
N VAL A 881 20.36 -21.04 15.54
CA VAL A 881 19.32 -22.04 15.26
C VAL A 881 19.47 -22.52 13.83
N TYR A 882 19.52 -23.84 13.67
CA TYR A 882 19.65 -24.51 12.39
C TYR A 882 18.35 -25.21 12.02
N ALA A 883 18.08 -25.34 10.72
CA ALA A 883 16.99 -26.13 10.20
C ALA A 883 17.13 -27.59 10.66
N SER A 884 16.03 -28.22 11.04
CA SER A 884 16.03 -29.62 11.43
C SER A 884 16.31 -30.52 10.21
N LEU A 885 17.52 -31.09 10.16
CA LEU A 885 17.94 -32.07 9.13
C LEU A 885 17.07 -33.33 9.07
N GLU A 886 16.18 -33.54 10.04
CA GLU A 886 15.22 -34.66 10.04
C GLU A 886 14.25 -34.60 8.83
N ARG A 887 14.07 -33.43 8.20
CA ARG A 887 13.36 -33.35 6.91
C ARG A 887 14.18 -33.78 5.67
N GLU A 888 15.51 -33.94 5.71
CA GLU A 888 16.21 -34.70 4.65
C GLU A 888 16.04 -36.23 4.79
N LEU A 889 15.38 -36.71 5.86
CA LEU A 889 14.96 -38.10 6.01
C LEU A 889 13.42 -38.29 6.08
N GLU A 890 12.64 -37.22 6.27
CA GLU A 890 11.16 -37.27 6.26
C GLU A 890 10.45 -36.48 5.13
N LEU A 891 11.11 -35.56 4.40
CA LEU A 891 10.62 -35.10 3.09
C LEU A 891 10.96 -36.08 1.95
N ASP A 892 11.90 -36.99 2.19
CA ASP A 892 12.03 -38.27 1.46
C ASP A 892 11.24 -39.41 2.16
N GLY A 893 10.30 -39.06 3.05
CA GLY A 893 9.37 -40.00 3.71
C GLY A 893 7.89 -39.78 3.35
N SER A 894 7.50 -38.52 3.06
CA SER A 894 6.11 -38.12 2.79
C SER A 894 5.78 -37.86 1.31
N SER A 895 6.78 -37.63 0.45
CA SER A 895 6.65 -37.73 -1.01
C SER A 895 6.84 -39.18 -1.49
N ILE A 896 7.78 -39.87 -0.86
CA ILE A 896 8.17 -41.23 -1.20
C ILE A 896 7.14 -42.27 -0.76
N SER A 897 6.32 -42.04 0.28
CA SER A 897 5.32 -43.06 0.68
C SER A 897 4.16 -43.18 -0.32
N GLU A 898 3.67 -42.11 -0.94
CA GLU A 898 2.65 -42.24 -2.01
C GLU A 898 3.29 -42.58 -3.37
N GLU A 899 4.39 -41.95 -3.81
CA GLU A 899 5.02 -42.32 -5.09
C GLU A 899 5.72 -43.69 -5.05
N ILE A 900 6.26 -44.18 -3.92
CA ILE A 900 6.74 -45.58 -3.84
C ILE A 900 5.61 -46.57 -3.57
N VAL A 901 4.50 -46.23 -2.91
CA VAL A 901 3.33 -47.14 -2.91
C VAL A 901 2.71 -47.20 -4.32
N GLU A 902 2.69 -46.11 -5.08
CA GLU A 902 2.22 -46.10 -6.46
C GLU A 902 3.23 -46.76 -7.43
N LEU A 903 4.54 -46.54 -7.27
CA LEU A 903 5.57 -47.25 -8.06
C LEU A 903 5.71 -48.73 -7.67
N ILE A 904 5.51 -49.12 -6.40
CA ILE A 904 5.48 -50.55 -6.01
C ILE A 904 4.17 -51.18 -6.47
N SER A 905 3.02 -50.50 -6.38
CA SER A 905 1.75 -51.01 -6.90
C SER A 905 1.78 -51.14 -8.42
N ASN A 906 2.35 -50.17 -9.14
CA ASN A 906 2.52 -50.22 -10.59
C ASN A 906 3.61 -51.22 -11.01
N ALA A 907 4.69 -51.39 -10.24
CA ALA A 907 5.69 -52.43 -10.49
C ALA A 907 5.20 -53.85 -10.13
N GLN A 908 4.28 -53.99 -9.17
CA GLN A 908 3.62 -55.26 -8.87
C GLN A 908 2.48 -55.56 -9.86
N ALA A 909 1.75 -54.55 -10.35
CA ALA A 909 0.83 -54.70 -11.48
C ALA A 909 1.56 -55.15 -12.75
N MET A 910 2.64 -54.45 -13.15
CA MET A 910 3.48 -54.86 -14.29
C MET A 910 4.20 -56.20 -14.08
N LYS A 911 4.35 -56.69 -12.84
CA LYS A 911 4.91 -58.01 -12.56
C LYS A 911 3.85 -59.11 -12.63
N ASN A 912 2.62 -58.82 -12.19
CA ASN A 912 1.50 -59.74 -12.29
C ASN A 912 1.05 -59.94 -13.75
N ASP A 913 1.07 -58.89 -14.58
CA ASP A 913 0.76 -58.99 -16.03
C ASP A 913 1.83 -59.70 -16.88
N ILE A 914 3.03 -59.98 -16.32
CA ILE A 914 4.08 -60.74 -17.02
C ILE A 914 4.03 -62.24 -16.68
N ASP A 915 3.49 -62.61 -15.51
CA ASP A 915 3.40 -64.02 -15.07
C ASP A 915 2.06 -64.72 -15.42
N GLU A 916 1.04 -64.01 -15.92
CA GLU A 916 -0.25 -64.63 -16.34
C GLU A 916 -0.31 -65.08 -17.83
N LEU A 917 0.84 -65.10 -18.52
CA LEU A 917 0.98 -65.72 -19.85
C LEU A 917 1.75 -67.06 -19.78
N GLN A 918 1.06 -68.16 -19.45
CA GLN A 918 1.15 -69.52 -20.04
C GLN A 918 0.30 -70.55 -19.22
N PRO A 919 -0.13 -71.71 -19.78
CA PRO A 919 -1.53 -72.16 -19.61
C PRO A 919 -1.79 -73.44 -18.76
N ARG A 920 -3.07 -73.61 -18.36
CA ARG A 920 -3.88 -74.86 -18.13
C ARG A 920 -3.15 -76.13 -17.58
N ALA A 921 -3.68 -76.86 -16.59
CA ALA A 921 -4.99 -77.55 -16.68
C ALA A 921 -5.42 -78.37 -15.42
N ILE A 922 -6.74 -78.67 -15.32
CA ILE A 922 -7.43 -79.84 -14.68
C ILE A 922 -7.78 -79.87 -13.15
N GLY A 923 -9.09 -80.03 -12.85
CA GLY A 923 -9.73 -80.57 -11.62
C GLY A 923 -10.48 -79.55 -10.73
N SER A 924 -11.79 -79.56 -10.38
CA SER A 924 -12.79 -80.58 -9.90
C SER A 924 -12.85 -80.73 -8.37
N GLU A 925 -13.94 -80.51 -7.60
CA GLU A 925 -15.35 -80.08 -7.85
C GLU A 925 -15.86 -79.15 -6.70
N VAL A 926 -16.67 -78.09 -6.95
CA VAL A 926 -18.16 -77.95 -6.86
C VAL A 926 -18.88 -78.40 -5.56
N ARG A 927 -19.75 -77.48 -5.05
CA ARG A 927 -20.92 -77.58 -4.12
C ARG A 927 -20.69 -77.05 -2.69
N SER A 928 -21.59 -76.30 -2.06
CA SER A 928 -23.00 -75.86 -2.32
C SER A 928 -23.39 -74.78 -1.27
N SER A 929 -24.46 -73.95 -1.36
CA SER A 929 -25.44 -73.60 -2.39
C SER A 929 -26.31 -72.41 -1.94
N ASN A 930 -26.69 -71.56 -2.90
CA ASN A 930 -27.94 -70.79 -3.06
C ASN A 930 -28.65 -70.11 -1.87
N ASN A 931 -28.96 -68.82 -2.07
CA ASN A 931 -30.32 -68.27 -1.90
C ASN A 931 -30.68 -67.44 -3.15
N GLU A 932 -31.96 -67.46 -3.50
CA GLU A 932 -32.67 -66.80 -4.61
C GLU A 932 -33.48 -65.58 -4.04
N ASN A 933 -34.05 -64.61 -4.78
CA ASN A 933 -34.05 -64.17 -6.19
C ASN A 933 -34.71 -62.77 -6.29
N GLU A 934 -35.01 -62.33 -7.52
CA GLU A 934 -35.91 -61.24 -7.97
C GLU A 934 -35.23 -59.86 -8.17
N ASP A 935 -34.82 -59.45 -9.38
CA ASP A 935 -35.53 -59.20 -10.68
C ASP A 935 -35.97 -57.69 -10.79
N ASP A 936 -35.90 -56.96 -11.92
CA ASP A 936 -35.57 -57.33 -13.31
C ASP A 936 -35.21 -56.10 -14.21
N HIS A 937 -34.64 -56.38 -15.41
CA HIS A 937 -34.71 -55.61 -16.70
C HIS A 937 -34.28 -54.11 -16.82
N GLU A 938 -33.77 -53.55 -17.94
CA GLU A 938 -33.27 -54.05 -19.24
C GLU A 938 -32.35 -53.01 -19.97
N GLN A 939 -31.82 -53.35 -21.16
CA GLN A 939 -30.79 -52.67 -21.99
C GLN A 939 -31.41 -51.67 -23.06
N PRO A 940 -30.84 -51.30 -24.27
CA PRO A 940 -29.55 -51.61 -24.94
C PRO A 940 -28.88 -50.61 -25.97
N TYR A 941 -27.70 -51.02 -26.52
CA TYR A 941 -27.13 -50.80 -27.90
C TYR A 941 -26.72 -49.36 -28.38
N SER A 942 -25.72 -49.10 -29.26
CA SER A 942 -24.76 -49.94 -30.06
C SER A 942 -23.65 -49.12 -30.83
N HIS A 943 -22.57 -49.79 -31.29
CA HIS A 943 -21.65 -49.50 -32.44
C HIS A 943 -20.73 -48.23 -32.43
N SER A 944 -19.54 -48.16 -33.08
CA SER A 944 -18.60 -49.13 -33.72
C SER A 944 -17.28 -48.43 -34.18
N GLU A 945 -16.13 -49.13 -34.15
CA GLU A 945 -14.95 -49.13 -35.09
C GLU A 945 -14.31 -47.82 -35.65
N VAL A 946 -13.02 -47.72 -36.07
CA VAL A 946 -11.67 -48.22 -35.64
C VAL A 946 -10.62 -47.66 -36.63
N GLU A 947 -9.47 -47.14 -36.12
CA GLU A 947 -8.12 -46.95 -36.75
C GLU A 947 -8.02 -46.25 -38.16
N ASP A 948 -6.88 -45.79 -38.69
CA ASP A 948 -5.45 -46.10 -38.46
C ASP A 948 -4.54 -44.94 -38.98
N LEU A 949 -3.28 -44.84 -38.51
CA LEU A 949 -2.13 -44.30 -39.25
C LEU A 949 -0.77 -44.47 -38.51
N ASN A 950 0.19 -45.08 -39.22
CA ASN A 950 1.63 -45.33 -38.93
C ASN A 950 2.42 -44.17 -38.26
N GLU A 951 3.62 -44.34 -37.67
CA GLU A 951 4.74 -45.24 -38.04
C GLU A 951 5.78 -45.44 -36.88
N LYS A 952 6.64 -46.48 -36.96
CA LYS A 952 7.64 -46.85 -35.91
C LYS A 952 9.08 -46.48 -36.27
N SER A 953 9.90 -46.00 -35.32
CA SER A 953 11.37 -46.22 -35.37
C SER A 953 12.10 -46.22 -34.01
N CYS A 954 13.16 -47.04 -33.92
CA CYS A 954 14.33 -46.99 -33.02
C CYS A 954 14.16 -46.79 -31.49
N GLY A 955 14.01 -47.90 -30.76
CA GLY A 955 14.47 -48.01 -29.37
C GLY A 955 15.86 -48.67 -29.28
N CYS A 956 16.90 -47.95 -28.84
CA CYS A 956 18.20 -48.56 -28.48
C CYS A 956 19.10 -47.77 -27.49
N SER A 957 18.75 -46.52 -27.13
CA SER A 957 19.68 -45.63 -26.39
C SER A 957 19.52 -45.61 -24.86
N ILE A 958 18.37 -46.01 -24.30
CA ILE A 958 18.09 -45.88 -22.85
C ILE A 958 18.75 -47.00 -22.02
N GLY A 959 18.72 -48.25 -22.50
CA GLY A 959 19.32 -49.40 -21.79
C GLY A 959 20.85 -49.34 -21.66
N LEU A 960 21.52 -48.66 -22.59
CA LEU A 960 22.97 -48.40 -22.52
C LEU A 960 23.31 -47.31 -21.50
N PHE A 961 22.45 -46.30 -21.36
CA PHE A 961 22.63 -45.20 -20.39
C PHE A 961 22.49 -45.69 -18.94
N LEU A 962 21.43 -46.47 -18.65
CA LEU A 962 21.19 -47.05 -17.31
C LEU A 962 22.32 -47.98 -16.85
N ARG A 963 22.87 -48.83 -17.75
CA ARG A 963 24.05 -49.66 -17.44
C ARG A 963 25.32 -48.84 -17.18
N HIS A 964 25.43 -47.63 -17.74
CA HIS A 964 26.56 -46.74 -17.51
C HIS A 964 26.48 -46.00 -16.18
N LEU A 965 25.27 -45.67 -15.72
CA LEU A 965 25.00 -45.07 -14.40
C LEU A 965 25.31 -46.05 -13.26
N LEU A 966 24.79 -47.29 -13.31
CA LEU A 966 25.03 -48.30 -12.27
C LEU A 966 26.53 -48.56 -12.04
N LYS A 967 27.31 -48.74 -13.11
CA LYS A 967 28.79 -48.90 -13.02
C LYS A 967 29.54 -47.68 -12.50
N ARG A 968 28.91 -46.49 -12.52
CA ARG A 968 29.50 -45.25 -12.00
C ARG A 968 29.22 -45.11 -10.51
N VAL A 969 28.03 -45.51 -10.07
CA VAL A 969 27.66 -45.62 -8.64
C VAL A 969 28.51 -46.68 -7.93
N GLU A 970 28.68 -47.88 -8.51
CA GLU A 970 29.56 -48.92 -7.95
C GLU A 970 31.00 -48.44 -7.75
N ARG A 971 31.56 -47.66 -8.70
CA ARG A 971 32.90 -47.08 -8.56
C ARG A 971 32.99 -46.02 -7.46
N ILE A 972 31.95 -45.22 -7.26
CA ILE A 972 31.90 -44.20 -6.20
C ILE A 972 31.82 -44.88 -4.82
N ILE A 973 31.06 -45.96 -4.69
CA ILE A 973 30.99 -46.77 -3.46
C ILE A 973 32.35 -47.44 -3.17
N GLN A 974 33.04 -47.96 -4.20
CA GLN A 974 34.38 -48.54 -4.03
C GLN A 974 35.40 -47.49 -3.55
N ILE A 975 35.44 -46.31 -4.18
CA ILE A 975 36.33 -45.20 -3.77
C ILE A 975 36.04 -44.74 -2.34
N ARG A 976 34.76 -44.69 -1.93
CA ARG A 976 34.34 -44.33 -0.56
C ARG A 976 34.79 -45.35 0.48
N ASN A 977 34.90 -46.63 0.11
CA ASN A 977 35.37 -47.70 0.99
C ASN A 977 36.91 -47.76 1.06
N ASP A 978 37.59 -47.58 -0.08
CA ASP A 978 39.06 -47.55 -0.13
C ASP A 978 39.63 -46.38 0.68
N LEU A 979 38.97 -45.21 0.66
CA LEU A 979 39.32 -44.03 1.48
C LEU A 979 39.12 -44.21 3.00
N ARG A 980 38.34 -45.20 3.44
CA ARG A 980 38.11 -45.48 4.88
C ARG A 980 39.13 -46.44 5.50
N SER A 981 40.08 -46.96 4.72
CA SER A 981 41.04 -47.99 5.14
C SER A 981 42.47 -47.48 5.44
N LEU A 982 42.71 -46.17 5.42
CA LEU A 982 44.00 -45.56 5.74
C LEU A 982 44.04 -45.03 7.17
N SER A 983 44.88 -45.63 8.02
CA SER A 983 45.07 -45.22 9.41
C SER A 983 45.99 -43.99 9.55
N PRO A 984 45.79 -43.15 10.59
CA PRO A 984 46.42 -41.83 10.64
C PRO A 984 47.85 -41.86 11.19
N SER A 985 48.84 -41.56 10.34
CA SER A 985 50.16 -41.10 10.81
C SER A 985 50.89 -40.20 9.79
N SER A 986 51.61 -39.18 10.30
CA SER A 986 52.52 -38.25 9.60
C SER A 986 51.97 -37.33 8.49
N GLN A 987 51.46 -36.18 8.94
CA GLN A 987 51.78 -34.78 8.52
C GLN A 987 52.44 -34.45 7.16
N VAL A 988 52.13 -33.21 6.72
CA VAL A 988 52.78 -32.40 5.66
C VAL A 988 52.40 -32.86 4.24
N LYS A 989 51.70 -32.07 3.41
CA LYS A 989 51.81 -30.62 3.21
C LYS A 989 50.51 -29.99 2.72
#